data_AF-A0A932JVJ5-F1
#
_entry.id   AF-A0A932JVJ5-F1
#
_cell.length_a   1.000
_cell.length_b   1.000
_cell.length_c   1.000
_cell.angle_alpha   90.00
_cell.angle_beta   90.00
_cell.angle_gamma   90.00
#
_symmetry.space_group_name_H-M   'P 1'
#
loop_
_entity.id
_entity.type
_entity.pdbx_description
1 polymer ?
#
loop_
_entity_poly.entity_id
_entity_poly.type
_entity_poly.pdbx_seq_one_letter_code
_entity_poly.pdbx_strand_id
1 'polypeptide(L)'
;MLLRKLAAVAVSVACALSAVPAEAQRVVLPAVAPVWAPVSGIGAAGAAPSLASSLPGRLGAVPTLGSTFPSLPLAHTAAAVAAVAATVTSVPQAAFPAQTRAVAAPDRTKDPGVQDGLRVLNASLGEAGKGGRADVPALLSKAFDSAATRTGDGVPASGGGAQVAGRGGLQRSLAALGRLKLGTYNVLNLFQNVGKHVPDPDRPGELKKVSDSRPKEDWQLRDQAKAILESELDVVVLQEVENIAALDDFNERYLGGAYKTLLIEGNDARGIDVAFLVKKDLPLIVEQRTHKEELWTDPLTGNTEKLFSRDLPSLIFRAEGIAEPLFILLGTHFKSKRDRPGDHQSEIVRRAQVQRTAEIVGRYQEEFGPDARIMLAGDFNGDLNTEEIFAPFWEAGMVNSLDLGERPVPVEDRVTHTYHPMNGPRHAAQMDGVLVSKSLRALVQSAAIYRYLDADGRPKPIPATYQDRSRNPSDHFPLIMTLDFQALWRGLAGRTRNGVLPEPESASAYAPGEWRLGALALAWSFLAIASMYVVMPVKSAFLLTQFGPTIMPWIFIASALFTGLAAWVYAQAARLPRSRLIAGTLAVLAAGLLGWWALAPLAIKYGAVSFAFSMWTDAFAIISVTLFWSYANDRFKGDAAKRWFGYFAAAGALGGMTGSALVKLLIGSLGSVPLLLIGAGLFAAIGGVFALMERIPRAEGTAAASTPEKKDLASPLAVARAVLASPFLLALTAVVFLERLVPDFSGYLFSAMARDAFATRESLTAFMASFGFWENLAALATGFLLTRWVLKTLGVGKTLLIGPLANLAGFLGFGVSPSLGVTTAANFADGWQRHGWFKAAKETTYTVVDKDTLYQVKAYIEMFVYRFARGVAGLLLLLMTNQAFLGWGPAAVAWASVPLAAAWVWAAWSLGREFKKRESAPKGV
;
A
#
# COMPACT_ATOMS: atom_id res chain seq x y z
N MET A 1 -12.52 -46.57 -3.37
CA MET A 1 -13.47 -45.43 -3.48
C MET A 1 -12.90 -44.26 -4.32
N LEU A 2 -11.67 -43.81 -4.07
CA LEU A 2 -10.99 -42.75 -4.86
C LEU A 2 -10.81 -43.13 -6.35
N LEU A 3 -10.41 -44.37 -6.64
CA LEU A 3 -10.30 -44.92 -8.01
C LEU A 3 -11.64 -44.94 -8.78
N ARG A 4 -12.77 -45.22 -8.11
CA ARG A 4 -14.10 -45.15 -8.72
C ARG A 4 -14.53 -43.72 -9.03
N LYS A 5 -14.14 -42.76 -8.18
CA LYS A 5 -14.38 -41.31 -8.43
C LYS A 5 -13.49 -40.77 -9.55
N LEU A 6 -12.24 -41.22 -9.64
CA LEU A 6 -11.33 -40.90 -10.75
C LEU A 6 -11.81 -41.49 -12.08
N ALA A 7 -12.34 -42.73 -12.07
CA ALA A 7 -12.94 -43.35 -13.25
C ALA A 7 -14.20 -42.60 -13.72
N ALA A 8 -15.07 -42.16 -12.80
CA ALA A 8 -16.26 -41.38 -13.16
C ALA A 8 -15.89 -40.01 -13.78
N VAL A 9 -14.87 -39.33 -13.24
CA VAL A 9 -14.36 -38.07 -13.81
C VAL A 9 -13.70 -38.29 -15.18
N ALA A 10 -12.95 -39.37 -15.37
CA ALA A 10 -12.35 -39.73 -16.65
C ALA A 10 -13.43 -40.02 -17.72
N VAL A 11 -14.53 -40.68 -17.34
CA VAL A 11 -15.69 -40.92 -18.21
C VAL A 11 -16.39 -39.61 -18.58
N SER A 12 -16.57 -38.68 -17.63
CA SER A 12 -17.15 -37.36 -17.93
C SER A 12 -16.26 -36.50 -18.83
N VAL A 13 -14.93 -36.58 -18.68
CA VAL A 13 -13.96 -35.91 -19.57
C VAL A 13 -13.97 -36.55 -20.96
N ALA A 14 -14.07 -37.89 -21.05
CA ALA A 14 -14.19 -38.60 -22.31
C ALA A 14 -15.50 -38.26 -23.06
N CYS A 15 -16.62 -38.12 -22.35
CA CYS A 15 -17.89 -37.66 -22.92
C CYS A 15 -17.88 -36.17 -23.33
N ALA A 16 -17.08 -35.33 -22.70
CA ALA A 16 -16.87 -33.95 -23.14
C ALA A 16 -15.99 -33.87 -24.40
N LEU A 17 -15.08 -34.83 -24.58
CA LEU A 17 -14.19 -34.95 -25.74
C LEU A 17 -14.87 -35.53 -26.98
N SER A 18 -16.01 -36.21 -26.85
CA SER A 18 -16.78 -36.73 -28.00
C SER A 18 -17.53 -35.65 -28.79
N ALA A 19 -17.57 -34.40 -28.30
CA ALA A 19 -18.13 -33.23 -29.00
C ALA A 19 -17.10 -32.46 -29.85
N VAL A 20 -15.86 -32.94 -29.91
CA VAL A 20 -14.73 -32.34 -30.63
C VAL A 20 -14.72 -32.86 -32.09
N PRO A 21 -14.34 -32.05 -33.11
CA PRO A 21 -14.23 -32.51 -34.49
C PRO A 21 -13.34 -33.75 -34.66
N ALA A 22 -13.65 -34.60 -35.64
CA ALA A 22 -13.01 -35.90 -35.84
C ALA A 22 -11.47 -35.84 -35.97
N GLU A 23 -10.92 -34.73 -36.47
CA GLU A 23 -9.47 -34.51 -36.56
C GLU A 23 -8.78 -34.33 -35.20
N ALA A 24 -9.46 -33.77 -34.20
CA ALA A 24 -8.93 -33.62 -32.85
C ALA A 24 -9.23 -34.84 -31.96
N GLN A 25 -10.24 -35.65 -32.28
CA GLN A 25 -10.48 -36.94 -31.62
C GLN A 25 -9.36 -37.97 -31.89
N ARG A 26 -8.82 -38.01 -33.12
CA ARG A 26 -7.68 -38.88 -33.52
C ARG A 26 -6.37 -38.56 -32.79
N VAL A 27 -6.31 -37.40 -32.16
CA VAL A 27 -5.12 -36.85 -31.50
C VAL A 27 -5.18 -37.03 -29.98
N VAL A 28 -6.37 -37.05 -29.39
CA VAL A 28 -6.56 -37.07 -27.93
C VAL A 28 -6.66 -38.50 -27.36
N LEU A 29 -7.30 -39.44 -28.08
CA LEU A 29 -7.50 -40.82 -27.60
C LEU A 29 -6.20 -41.60 -27.27
N PRO A 30 -5.10 -41.48 -28.04
CA PRO A 30 -3.84 -42.15 -27.70
C PRO A 30 -3.10 -41.51 -26.51
N ALA A 31 -3.36 -40.24 -26.19
CA ALA A 31 -2.65 -39.49 -25.15
C ALA A 31 -3.22 -39.69 -23.73
N VAL A 32 -4.41 -40.28 -23.61
CA VAL A 32 -5.09 -40.56 -22.33
C VAL A 32 -4.92 -42.04 -21.90
N ALA A 33 -4.27 -42.86 -22.73
CA ALA A 33 -4.25 -44.32 -22.58
C ALA A 33 -3.22 -44.98 -21.63
N PRO A 34 -2.36 -44.29 -20.83
CA PRO A 34 -1.59 -44.99 -19.81
C PRO A 34 -2.01 -44.56 -18.41
N VAL A 35 -3.20 -45.01 -18.00
CA VAL A 35 -3.51 -45.38 -16.62
C VAL A 35 -4.13 -46.77 -16.76
N TRP A 36 -3.76 -47.75 -15.93
CA TRP A 36 -4.06 -49.20 -16.04
C TRP A 36 -2.97 -50.02 -16.79
N ALA A 37 -2.03 -50.60 -16.03
CA ALA A 37 -0.81 -51.35 -16.43
C ALA A 37 -1.08 -52.85 -16.79
N PRO A 38 -0.11 -53.78 -17.08
CA PRO A 38 1.16 -54.04 -16.37
C PRO A 38 2.40 -54.50 -17.20
N VAL A 39 3.55 -54.57 -16.51
CA VAL A 39 4.83 -55.17 -16.91
C VAL A 39 4.70 -56.67 -17.19
N SER A 40 5.12 -57.13 -18.38
CA SER A 40 5.65 -58.50 -18.62
C SER A 40 6.33 -58.64 -20.00
N GLY A 41 7.55 -59.21 -20.01
CA GLY A 41 8.02 -60.13 -21.07
C GLY A 41 8.68 -59.63 -22.36
N ILE A 42 10.02 -59.62 -22.37
CA ILE A 42 10.98 -60.15 -23.38
C ILE A 42 10.51 -60.36 -24.85
N GLY A 43 11.30 -59.84 -25.82
CA GLY A 43 11.64 -60.61 -27.03
C GLY A 43 11.63 -59.92 -28.41
N ALA A 44 12.82 -59.86 -29.02
CA ALA A 44 13.14 -60.00 -30.45
C ALA A 44 12.80 -58.91 -31.50
N ALA A 45 13.89 -58.35 -32.06
CA ALA A 45 14.23 -58.13 -33.47
C ALA A 45 13.14 -57.88 -34.54
N GLY A 46 13.35 -56.87 -35.38
CA GLY A 46 12.71 -56.80 -36.70
C GLY A 46 12.79 -55.47 -37.44
N ALA A 47 13.81 -55.33 -38.28
CA ALA A 47 13.83 -54.72 -39.62
C ALA A 47 13.17 -53.34 -39.92
N ALA A 48 13.97 -52.49 -40.55
CA ALA A 48 13.57 -51.33 -41.36
C ALA A 48 12.62 -51.71 -42.52
N PRO A 49 12.01 -50.70 -43.17
CA PRO A 49 12.49 -50.44 -44.53
C PRO A 49 12.68 -48.97 -44.89
N SER A 50 13.66 -48.80 -45.77
CA SER A 50 13.98 -47.67 -46.64
C SER A 50 12.82 -47.23 -47.52
N LEU A 51 12.78 -45.95 -47.88
CA LEU A 51 12.45 -45.51 -49.23
C LEU A 51 13.15 -44.18 -49.54
N ALA A 52 14.01 -44.25 -50.57
CA ALA A 52 14.75 -43.16 -51.19
C ALA A 52 14.13 -42.81 -52.55
N SER A 53 14.63 -41.71 -53.14
CA SER A 53 14.36 -41.11 -54.47
C SER A 53 13.08 -40.24 -54.54
N SER A 54 13.07 -39.02 -55.11
CA SER A 54 13.86 -38.45 -56.21
C SER A 54 13.87 -36.90 -56.21
N LEU A 55 15.05 -36.31 -56.47
CA LEU A 55 15.34 -34.92 -56.95
C LEU A 55 14.81 -34.72 -58.41
N PRO A 56 14.87 -33.52 -59.11
CA PRO A 56 15.86 -32.43 -58.96
C PRO A 56 15.45 -30.95 -59.27
N GLY A 57 16.38 -30.02 -58.97
CA GLY A 57 16.63 -28.76 -59.71
C GLY A 57 16.22 -27.47 -58.96
N ARG A 58 17.03 -26.40 -58.81
CA ARG A 58 18.32 -25.98 -59.38
C ARG A 58 19.10 -25.15 -58.35
N LEU A 59 20.41 -25.38 -58.28
CA LEU A 59 21.40 -24.52 -57.65
C LEU A 59 21.65 -23.27 -58.51
N GLY A 60 21.73 -22.11 -57.86
CA GLY A 60 22.19 -20.85 -58.44
C GLY A 60 23.03 -20.08 -57.43
N ALA A 61 24.35 -20.20 -57.60
CA ALA A 61 25.44 -19.30 -57.22
C ALA A 61 25.41 -18.54 -55.87
N VAL A 62 26.37 -18.92 -55.02
CA VAL A 62 26.96 -18.12 -53.94
C VAL A 62 27.84 -17.01 -54.53
N PRO A 63 27.85 -15.81 -53.92
CA PRO A 63 29.09 -15.10 -53.70
C PRO A 63 29.30 -14.84 -52.20
N THR A 64 30.40 -15.37 -51.67
CA THR A 64 31.03 -14.91 -50.44
C THR A 64 31.79 -13.63 -50.73
N LEU A 65 31.54 -12.56 -49.96
CA LEU A 65 32.54 -11.61 -49.42
C LEU A 65 31.82 -10.37 -48.85
N GLY A 66 32.25 -9.92 -47.66
CA GLY A 66 32.04 -8.54 -47.23
C GLY A 66 31.42 -8.39 -45.84
N SER A 67 32.26 -8.44 -44.81
CA SER A 67 31.98 -7.87 -43.50
C SER A 67 31.76 -6.35 -43.60
N THR A 68 30.51 -5.89 -43.58
CA THR A 68 30.15 -4.50 -43.24
C THR A 68 28.68 -4.44 -42.82
N PHE A 69 28.47 -4.22 -41.51
CA PHE A 69 27.19 -3.80 -40.95
C PHE A 69 26.81 -2.43 -41.52
N PRO A 70 25.56 -2.21 -41.99
CA PRO A 70 24.98 -0.89 -41.95
C PRO A 70 24.30 -0.72 -40.59
N SER A 71 25.02 -0.08 -39.67
CA SER A 71 24.39 0.66 -38.57
C SER A 71 23.50 1.76 -39.17
N LEU A 72 22.19 1.67 -38.93
CA LEU A 72 21.22 2.72 -39.25
C LEU A 72 20.41 3.07 -37.99
N PRO A 73 19.95 4.33 -37.85
CA PRO A 73 20.39 5.19 -36.75
C PRO A 73 19.32 5.40 -35.66
N LEU A 74 19.81 5.59 -34.44
CA LEU A 74 19.10 5.93 -33.20
C LEU A 74 18.46 7.34 -33.17
N ALA A 75 17.95 7.85 -34.29
CA ALA A 75 17.56 9.26 -34.43
C ALA A 75 16.11 9.50 -34.91
N HIS A 76 15.13 8.67 -34.51
CA HIS A 76 13.71 8.97 -34.75
C HIS A 76 12.75 8.75 -33.56
N THR A 77 13.26 8.47 -32.36
CA THR A 77 12.44 8.34 -31.13
C THR A 77 12.29 9.64 -30.32
N ALA A 78 13.06 10.70 -30.63
CA ALA A 78 12.93 12.01 -29.96
C ALA A 78 11.79 12.88 -30.52
N ALA A 79 11.45 12.75 -31.80
CA ALA A 79 10.41 13.57 -32.44
C ALA A 79 8.97 13.13 -32.08
N ALA A 80 8.75 11.84 -31.79
CA ALA A 80 7.45 11.33 -31.37
C ALA A 80 7.08 11.73 -29.92
N VAL A 81 8.08 12.00 -29.07
CA VAL A 81 7.88 12.48 -27.70
C VAL A 81 7.62 13.99 -27.67
N ALA A 82 8.23 14.76 -28.59
CA ALA A 82 7.97 16.20 -28.72
C ALA A 82 6.58 16.52 -29.32
N ALA A 83 6.04 15.67 -30.19
CA ALA A 83 4.72 15.87 -30.79
C ALA A 83 3.55 15.74 -29.78
N VAL A 84 3.71 14.93 -28.73
CA VAL A 84 2.70 14.78 -27.66
C VAL A 84 2.75 15.93 -26.64
N ALA A 85 3.91 16.58 -26.47
CA ALA A 85 4.05 17.76 -25.63
C ALA A 85 3.45 19.04 -26.26
N ALA A 86 3.35 19.11 -27.60
CA ALA A 86 2.81 20.27 -28.31
C ALA A 86 1.27 20.27 -28.46
N THR A 87 0.57 19.18 -28.15
CA THR A 87 -0.90 19.08 -28.33
C THR A 87 -1.72 19.53 -27.11
N VAL A 88 -1.07 20.00 -26.03
CA VAL A 88 -1.75 20.54 -24.83
C VAL A 88 -1.89 22.08 -24.86
N THR A 89 -1.33 22.77 -25.85
CA THR A 89 -1.28 24.26 -25.87
C THR A 89 -2.12 24.95 -26.95
N SER A 90 -3.09 24.29 -27.60
CA SER A 90 -3.96 24.99 -28.57
C SER A 90 -5.43 24.57 -28.48
N VAL A 91 -6.19 25.26 -27.63
CA VAL A 91 -7.65 25.41 -27.80
C VAL A 91 -7.91 26.86 -28.28
N PRO A 92 -8.69 27.09 -29.35
CA PRO A 92 -8.94 28.43 -29.87
C PRO A 92 -9.85 29.24 -28.93
N GLN A 93 -9.50 30.51 -28.72
CA GLN A 93 -10.37 31.50 -28.07
C GLN A 93 -11.61 31.77 -28.94
N ALA A 94 -12.79 31.46 -28.41
CA ALA A 94 -14.05 32.05 -28.85
C ALA A 94 -14.42 33.22 -27.91
N ALA A 95 -14.75 34.36 -28.51
CA ALA A 95 -14.88 35.67 -27.89
C ALA A 95 -16.10 35.82 -26.97
N PHE A 96 -15.92 36.47 -25.81
CA PHE A 96 -16.93 37.28 -25.11
C PHE A 96 -16.23 38.41 -24.30
N PRO A 97 -16.87 39.58 -24.09
CA PRO A 97 -16.18 40.85 -23.84
C PRO A 97 -15.92 41.20 -22.37
N ALA A 98 -14.86 42.01 -22.22
CA ALA A 98 -14.37 42.84 -21.11
C ALA A 98 -15.23 43.03 -19.84
N GLN A 99 -14.62 42.83 -18.67
CA GLN A 99 -14.12 43.89 -17.77
C GLN A 99 -13.68 43.31 -16.41
N THR A 100 -12.40 43.40 -16.07
CA THR A 100 -11.88 43.80 -14.73
C THR A 100 -10.34 43.72 -14.71
N ARG A 101 -9.70 44.82 -14.26
CA ARG A 101 -8.24 45.01 -14.15
C ARG A 101 -7.62 44.06 -13.11
N ALA A 102 -6.55 43.35 -13.47
CA ALA A 102 -5.63 42.70 -12.53
C ALA A 102 -4.17 43.09 -12.84
N VAL A 103 -3.42 43.40 -11.77
CA VAL A 103 -2.03 43.88 -11.75
C VAL A 103 -1.06 42.74 -12.07
N ALA A 104 -0.05 42.98 -12.92
CA ALA A 104 0.94 42.00 -13.34
C ALA A 104 2.00 41.72 -12.25
N ALA A 105 2.39 40.45 -12.09
CA ALA A 105 3.51 40.01 -11.26
C ALA A 105 4.85 40.06 -12.05
N PRO A 106 6.01 40.27 -11.39
CA PRO A 106 7.28 40.44 -12.09
C PRO A 106 7.98 39.10 -12.42
N ASP A 107 8.70 39.11 -13.55
CA ASP A 107 9.50 38.03 -14.10
C ASP A 107 10.78 37.79 -13.28
N ARG A 108 10.86 36.62 -12.62
CA ARG A 108 11.94 36.23 -11.70
C ARG A 108 13.20 35.69 -12.40
N THR A 109 13.24 35.63 -13.73
CA THR A 109 14.39 35.10 -14.49
C THR A 109 15.57 36.07 -14.59
N LYS A 110 15.40 37.33 -14.18
CA LYS A 110 16.42 38.38 -14.19
C LYS A 110 17.05 38.65 -12.82
N ASP A 111 16.72 37.86 -11.82
CA ASP A 111 17.29 37.97 -10.47
C ASP A 111 18.79 37.61 -10.49
N PRO A 112 19.69 38.50 -10.04
CA PRO A 112 21.14 38.27 -10.02
C PRO A 112 21.54 36.97 -9.30
N GLY A 113 20.80 36.57 -8.26
CA GLY A 113 21.09 35.34 -7.51
C GLY A 113 20.82 34.06 -8.31
N VAL A 114 19.82 34.09 -9.20
CA VAL A 114 19.51 32.98 -10.11
C VAL A 114 20.54 32.88 -11.23
N GLN A 115 21.05 34.02 -11.71
CA GLN A 115 22.10 34.09 -12.73
C GLN A 115 23.45 33.56 -12.23
N ASP A 116 23.83 33.89 -10.99
CA ASP A 116 25.09 33.40 -10.40
C ASP A 116 25.02 31.91 -10.00
N GLY A 117 23.86 31.43 -9.51
CA GLY A 117 23.63 30.01 -9.29
C GLY A 117 23.73 29.17 -10.57
N LEU A 118 23.18 29.70 -11.68
CA LEU A 118 23.29 29.07 -13.01
C LEU A 118 24.72 29.12 -13.57
N ARG A 119 25.51 30.17 -13.30
CA ARG A 119 26.92 30.24 -13.69
C ARG A 119 27.79 29.22 -12.95
N VAL A 120 27.61 29.07 -11.64
CA VAL A 120 28.37 28.10 -10.82
C VAL A 120 28.02 26.65 -11.21
N LEU A 121 26.74 26.39 -11.50
CA LEU A 121 26.29 25.09 -11.98
C LEU A 121 26.88 24.75 -13.37
N ASN A 122 26.89 25.71 -14.30
CA ASN A 122 27.46 25.52 -15.63
C ASN A 122 28.99 25.37 -15.63
N ALA A 123 29.69 26.11 -14.77
CA ALA A 123 31.15 25.95 -14.61
C ALA A 123 31.52 24.55 -14.06
N SER A 124 30.73 24.05 -13.10
CA SER A 124 30.95 22.75 -12.47
C SER A 124 30.60 21.57 -13.38
N LEU A 125 29.58 21.72 -14.23
CA LEU A 125 29.23 20.75 -15.29
C LEU A 125 30.30 20.70 -16.40
N GLY A 126 30.96 21.83 -16.67
CA GLY A 126 32.10 21.91 -17.59
C GLY A 126 33.33 21.16 -17.11
N GLU A 127 33.58 21.09 -15.80
CA GLU A 127 34.66 20.27 -15.22
C GLU A 127 34.33 18.78 -15.17
N ALA A 128 33.08 18.40 -14.91
CA ALA A 128 32.63 17.01 -14.97
C ALA A 128 32.76 16.40 -16.38
N GLY A 129 32.60 17.22 -17.43
CA GLY A 129 32.84 16.82 -18.82
C GLY A 129 34.31 16.52 -19.16
N LYS A 130 35.28 16.89 -18.30
CA LYS A 130 36.72 16.63 -18.49
C LYS A 130 37.23 15.39 -17.74
N GLY A 131 36.34 14.56 -17.20
CA GLY A 131 36.68 13.23 -16.66
C GLY A 131 36.84 13.14 -15.15
N GLY A 132 36.44 14.15 -14.38
CA GLY A 132 36.36 14.07 -12.92
C GLY A 132 35.04 13.45 -12.42
N ARG A 133 35.09 12.58 -11.41
CA ARG A 133 33.88 12.09 -10.69
C ARG A 133 33.28 13.22 -9.86
N ALA A 134 32.16 13.79 -10.31
CA ALA A 134 31.38 14.73 -9.51
C ALA A 134 30.40 13.97 -8.61
N ASP A 135 30.48 14.18 -7.29
CA ASP A 135 29.52 13.69 -6.32
C ASP A 135 28.29 14.61 -6.31
N VAL A 136 27.37 14.34 -7.23
CA VAL A 136 26.17 15.15 -7.55
C VAL A 136 25.30 15.48 -6.32
N PRO A 137 25.12 14.62 -5.31
CA PRO A 137 24.37 14.95 -4.09
C PRO A 137 25.03 16.04 -3.23
N ALA A 138 26.35 16.06 -3.11
CA ALA A 138 27.08 17.04 -2.30
C ALA A 138 27.10 18.45 -2.95
N LEU A 139 27.07 18.49 -4.29
CA LEU A 139 26.97 19.73 -5.07
C LEU A 139 25.58 20.35 -5.00
N LEU A 140 24.52 19.53 -5.01
CA LEU A 140 23.15 19.99 -4.84
C LEU A 140 22.92 20.57 -3.43
N SER A 141 23.48 19.95 -2.39
CA SER A 141 23.40 20.49 -1.01
C SER A 141 23.99 21.91 -0.93
N LYS A 142 25.20 22.13 -1.45
CA LYS A 142 25.86 23.45 -1.40
C LYS A 142 25.13 24.54 -2.20
N ALA A 143 24.51 24.18 -3.33
CA ALA A 143 23.74 25.12 -4.12
C ALA A 143 22.47 25.59 -3.38
N PHE A 144 21.79 24.69 -2.67
CA PHE A 144 20.61 25.02 -1.87
C PHE A 144 20.95 25.70 -0.52
N ASP A 145 22.08 25.37 0.09
CA ASP A 145 22.54 25.99 1.34
C ASP A 145 22.94 27.47 1.13
N SER A 146 23.52 27.79 -0.01
CA SER A 146 23.94 29.17 -0.36
C SER A 146 22.76 30.14 -0.57
N ALA A 147 21.58 29.63 -0.94
CA ALA A 147 20.36 30.42 -1.10
C ALA A 147 19.62 30.66 0.23
N ALA A 148 19.94 29.91 1.29
CA ALA A 148 19.29 30.01 2.60
C ALA A 148 20.02 30.94 3.59
N THR A 149 21.28 31.27 3.35
CA THR A 149 22.07 32.13 4.25
C THR A 149 22.43 33.46 3.59
N ARG A 150 21.53 34.46 3.68
CA ARG A 150 21.88 35.88 3.88
C ARG A 150 20.64 36.79 3.91
N THR A 151 20.11 37.01 5.11
CA THR A 151 19.55 38.31 5.53
C THR A 151 19.83 38.49 7.03
N GLY A 152 20.70 39.44 7.40
CA GLY A 152 20.82 39.97 8.77
C GLY A 152 22.19 39.81 9.47
N ASP A 153 23.12 40.69 9.15
CA ASP A 153 24.16 41.37 9.96
C ASP A 153 24.86 40.70 11.17
N GLY A 154 26.15 40.37 10.97
CA GLY A 154 27.33 40.83 11.74
C GLY A 154 27.51 40.53 13.24
N VAL A 155 28.38 39.55 13.56
CA VAL A 155 29.53 39.52 14.55
C VAL A 155 29.98 38.04 14.73
N PRO A 156 31.30 37.72 14.94
CA PRO A 156 31.82 36.37 14.73
C PRO A 156 31.97 35.48 15.98
N ALA A 157 31.86 34.16 15.74
CA ALA A 157 32.42 32.99 16.44
C ALA A 157 32.18 32.78 17.96
N SER A 158 31.54 31.67 18.33
CA SER A 158 32.14 30.54 19.09
C SER A 158 31.08 29.63 19.76
N GLY A 159 31.31 28.31 19.73
CA GLY A 159 30.73 27.38 20.72
C GLY A 159 29.78 26.29 20.20
N GLY A 160 30.30 25.07 20.02
CA GLY A 160 29.58 23.82 20.28
C GLY A 160 28.55 23.36 19.25
N GLY A 161 29.01 22.78 18.15
CA GLY A 161 28.14 22.02 17.24
C GLY A 161 27.55 20.78 17.91
N ALA A 162 26.23 20.75 18.10
CA ALA A 162 25.45 19.52 18.10
C ALA A 162 24.90 19.33 16.68
N GLN A 163 25.55 18.47 15.91
CA GLN A 163 25.05 17.99 14.63
C GLN A 163 23.66 17.37 14.84
N VAL A 164 22.62 18.01 14.31
CA VAL A 164 21.33 17.35 14.07
C VAL A 164 21.54 16.40 12.89
N ALA A 165 22.01 15.20 13.22
CA ALA A 165 22.12 14.12 12.27
C ALA A 165 20.71 13.76 11.77
N GLY A 166 20.43 14.07 10.51
CA GLY A 166 19.35 13.43 9.77
C GLY A 166 19.58 11.92 9.75
N ARG A 167 18.86 11.20 10.61
CA ARG A 167 18.79 9.74 10.60
C ARG A 167 17.36 9.33 10.25
N GLY A 168 17.22 8.62 9.13
CA GLY A 168 16.07 7.74 8.91
C GLY A 168 15.97 6.80 10.11
N GLY A 169 14.92 6.98 10.92
CA GLY A 169 14.86 6.47 12.29
C GLY A 169 14.77 4.95 12.35
N LEU A 170 15.82 4.33 12.87
CA LEU A 170 15.74 3.04 13.57
C LEU A 170 14.73 3.22 14.73
N GLN A 171 13.71 2.36 14.85
CA GLN A 171 12.85 2.35 16.03
C GLN A 171 13.71 2.16 17.29
N ARG A 172 13.43 2.92 18.36
CA ARG A 172 14.04 2.68 19.68
C ARG A 172 13.56 1.31 20.17
N SER A 173 14.43 0.51 20.79
CA SER A 173 13.97 -0.71 21.46
C SER A 173 13.33 -0.37 22.82
N LEU A 174 12.39 -1.18 23.30
CA LEU A 174 11.78 -1.01 24.62
C LEU A 174 12.83 -0.99 25.75
N ALA A 175 13.91 -1.77 25.61
CA ALA A 175 15.03 -1.79 26.55
C ALA A 175 15.89 -0.51 26.50
N ALA A 176 16.00 0.14 25.34
CA ALA A 176 16.75 1.38 25.19
C ALA A 176 15.98 2.62 25.67
N LEU A 177 14.67 2.50 25.89
CA LEU A 177 13.84 3.56 26.44
C LEU A 177 14.08 3.70 27.96
N GLY A 178 15.06 4.50 28.35
CA GLY A 178 15.29 4.80 29.78
C GLY A 178 14.17 5.64 30.40
N ARG A 179 13.68 6.64 29.66
CA ARG A 179 12.66 7.60 30.09
C ARG A 179 11.61 7.81 29.00
N LEU A 180 10.40 8.17 29.41
CA LEU A 180 9.34 8.61 28.52
C LEU A 180 8.98 10.07 28.85
N LYS A 181 9.17 10.98 27.90
CA LYS A 181 8.82 12.39 28.06
C LYS A 181 7.46 12.69 27.44
N LEU A 182 6.52 13.17 28.24
CA LEU A 182 5.19 13.56 27.82
C LEU A 182 5.01 15.06 28.02
N GLY A 183 4.25 15.72 27.16
CA GLY A 183 3.86 17.10 27.38
C GLY A 183 2.43 17.41 26.96
N THR A 184 1.90 18.51 27.49
CA THR A 184 0.67 19.12 27.00
C THR A 184 0.93 20.56 26.60
N TYR A 185 0.31 21.01 25.52
CA TYR A 185 0.51 22.35 24.99
C TYR A 185 -0.71 22.86 24.25
N ASN A 186 -1.37 23.88 24.80
CA ASN A 186 -2.33 24.69 24.05
C ASN A 186 -1.56 25.59 23.06
N VAL A 187 -1.70 25.30 21.78
CA VAL A 187 -0.96 25.97 20.69
C VAL A 187 -1.72 27.19 20.13
N LEU A 188 -2.86 27.55 20.69
CA LEU A 188 -3.65 28.74 20.36
C LEU A 188 -3.91 28.90 18.85
N ASN A 189 -5.02 28.42 18.32
CA ASN A 189 -5.37 28.53 16.89
C ASN A 189 -4.32 27.99 15.90
N LEU A 190 -3.92 26.71 16.01
CA LEU A 190 -3.13 26.04 14.97
C LEU A 190 -4.02 25.71 13.76
N PHE A 191 -4.29 26.73 12.94
CA PHE A 191 -5.29 26.72 11.85
C PHE A 191 -4.64 26.91 10.47
N GLN A 192 -5.29 26.41 9.41
CA GLN A 192 -4.89 26.60 8.02
C GLN A 192 -5.57 27.81 7.38
N ASN A 193 -4.88 28.47 6.44
CA ASN A 193 -5.44 29.57 5.64
C ASN A 193 -6.62 29.14 4.73
N VAL A 194 -6.80 27.82 4.54
CA VAL A 194 -7.84 27.24 3.67
C VAL A 194 -9.18 27.12 4.41
N GLY A 195 -9.17 27.06 5.75
CA GLY A 195 -10.32 26.78 6.63
C GLY A 195 -11.27 27.94 6.88
N LYS A 196 -11.21 29.04 6.10
CA LYS A 196 -12.19 30.13 6.26
C LYS A 196 -13.63 29.63 6.09
N HIS A 197 -13.84 28.56 5.34
CA HIS A 197 -15.16 27.97 5.17
C HIS A 197 -15.13 26.43 5.07
N VAL A 198 -16.07 25.76 5.73
CA VAL A 198 -16.37 24.33 5.58
C VAL A 198 -17.73 24.15 4.92
N PRO A 199 -18.02 23.01 4.26
CA PRO A 199 -19.35 22.72 3.74
C PRO A 199 -20.42 22.84 4.83
N ASP A 200 -21.48 23.59 4.56
CA ASP A 200 -22.58 23.77 5.49
C ASP A 200 -23.39 22.46 5.58
N PRO A 201 -23.42 21.77 6.73
CA PRO A 201 -24.14 20.51 6.89
C PRO A 201 -25.66 20.70 6.77
N ASP A 202 -26.17 21.90 7.03
CA ASP A 202 -27.60 22.22 6.94
C ASP A 202 -27.97 22.71 5.52
N ARG A 203 -26.98 23.04 4.68
CA ARG A 203 -27.17 23.56 3.31
C ARG A 203 -26.17 22.94 2.33
N PRO A 204 -26.50 21.76 1.75
CA PRO A 204 -25.62 21.06 0.84
C PRO A 204 -25.22 21.91 -0.38
N GLY A 205 -23.93 22.23 -0.50
CA GLY A 205 -23.36 23.02 -1.60
C GLY A 205 -22.96 24.44 -1.20
N GLU A 206 -23.36 24.92 -0.02
CA GLU A 206 -22.87 26.17 0.55
C GLU A 206 -21.67 25.91 1.47
N LEU A 207 -20.82 26.93 1.62
CA LEU A 207 -19.67 26.92 2.50
C LEU A 207 -19.96 27.83 3.71
N LYS A 208 -20.08 27.24 4.90
CA LYS A 208 -20.25 27.94 6.18
C LYS A 208 -18.90 28.49 6.64
N LYS A 209 -18.86 29.77 6.99
CA LYS A 209 -17.68 30.39 7.59
C LYS A 209 -17.47 29.85 9.01
N VAL A 210 -16.34 29.19 9.25
CA VAL A 210 -16.09 28.43 10.49
C VAL A 210 -15.28 29.23 11.50
N SER A 211 -14.44 30.14 11.00
CA SER A 211 -13.50 30.88 11.83
C SER A 211 -13.17 32.25 11.21
N ASP A 212 -13.24 33.29 12.04
CA ASP A 212 -12.68 34.63 11.75
C ASP A 212 -11.17 34.69 12.06
N SER A 213 -10.60 33.64 12.67
CA SER A 213 -9.23 33.63 13.16
C SER A 213 -8.25 33.56 12.00
N ARG A 214 -7.26 34.47 12.04
CA ARG A 214 -6.09 34.40 11.14
C ARG A 214 -5.18 33.28 11.64
N PRO A 215 -4.59 32.46 10.75
CA PRO A 215 -3.53 31.53 11.13
C PRO A 215 -2.41 32.25 11.88
N LYS A 216 -1.74 31.52 12.78
CA LYS A 216 -0.57 32.02 13.50
C LYS A 216 0.53 32.49 12.55
N GLU A 217 1.27 33.50 12.99
CA GLU A 217 2.45 33.95 12.28
C GLU A 217 3.54 32.86 12.30
N ASP A 218 4.34 32.79 11.24
CA ASP A 218 5.34 31.74 11.03
C ASP A 218 6.33 31.62 12.19
N TRP A 219 6.74 32.76 12.80
CA TRP A 219 7.63 32.77 13.95
C TRP A 219 7.00 32.11 15.19
N GLN A 220 5.67 32.25 15.39
CA GLN A 220 4.98 31.62 16.52
C GLN A 220 4.97 30.10 16.35
N LEU A 221 4.74 29.61 15.13
CA LEU A 221 4.77 28.18 14.83
C LEU A 221 6.17 27.59 15.01
N ARG A 222 7.22 28.30 14.58
CA ARG A 222 8.62 27.90 14.81
C ARG A 222 8.95 27.81 16.29
N ASP A 223 8.55 28.80 17.09
CA ASP A 223 8.83 28.82 18.53
C ASP A 223 8.00 27.78 19.30
N GLN A 224 6.77 27.48 18.87
CA GLN A 224 5.99 26.35 19.39
C GLN A 224 6.70 25.02 19.12
N ALA A 225 7.16 24.81 17.89
CA ALA A 225 7.90 23.61 17.51
C ALA A 225 9.23 23.50 18.26
N LYS A 226 9.95 24.63 18.44
CA LYS A 226 11.16 24.72 19.25
C LYS A 226 10.91 24.24 20.67
N ALA A 227 9.83 24.66 21.32
CA ALA A 227 9.48 24.20 22.67
C ALA A 227 9.28 22.68 22.74
N ILE A 228 8.64 22.07 21.73
CA ILE A 228 8.46 20.61 21.65
C ILE A 228 9.80 19.89 21.45
N LEU A 229 10.63 20.39 20.54
CA LEU A 229 11.91 19.78 20.16
C LEU A 229 12.97 19.89 21.27
N GLU A 230 13.13 21.07 21.89
CA GLU A 230 14.07 21.29 23.01
C GLU A 230 13.69 20.49 24.24
N SER A 231 12.39 20.26 24.45
CA SER A 231 11.89 19.40 25.52
C SER A 231 12.11 17.90 25.22
N GLU A 232 12.44 17.55 23.98
CA GLU A 232 12.61 16.18 23.47
C GLU A 232 11.36 15.29 23.64
N LEU A 233 10.15 15.86 23.59
CA LEU A 233 8.91 15.15 23.93
C LEU A 233 8.67 13.91 23.07
N ASP A 234 8.33 12.79 23.68
CA ASP A 234 7.96 11.54 23.00
C ASP A 234 6.48 11.49 22.63
N VAL A 235 5.62 12.02 23.51
CA VAL A 235 4.17 12.14 23.31
C VAL A 235 3.74 13.55 23.71
N VAL A 236 2.94 14.22 22.86
CA VAL A 236 2.42 15.56 23.12
C VAL A 236 0.91 15.57 22.95
N VAL A 237 0.19 16.11 23.93
CA VAL A 237 -1.24 16.44 23.81
C VAL A 237 -1.36 17.91 23.42
N LEU A 238 -1.96 18.20 22.28
CA LEU A 238 -2.14 19.55 21.76
C LEU A 238 -3.60 19.97 21.88
N GLN A 239 -3.82 21.23 22.24
CA GLN A 239 -5.14 21.86 22.24
C GLN A 239 -5.17 23.01 21.23
N GLU A 240 -6.37 23.30 20.70
CA GLU A 240 -6.60 24.33 19.67
C GLU A 240 -6.01 24.01 18.29
N VAL A 241 -6.14 22.75 17.89
CA VAL A 241 -5.77 22.28 16.55
C VAL A 241 -7.00 22.25 15.66
N GLU A 242 -6.93 22.79 14.44
CA GLU A 242 -8.12 22.91 13.58
C GLU A 242 -8.64 21.57 13.06
N ASN A 243 -7.72 20.74 12.57
CA ASN A 243 -7.98 19.47 11.92
C ASN A 243 -6.65 18.71 11.74
N ILE A 244 -6.74 17.46 11.29
CA ILE A 244 -5.54 16.62 11.07
C ILE A 244 -4.58 17.22 10.04
N ALA A 245 -5.07 17.98 9.04
CA ALA A 245 -4.21 18.56 8.01
C ALA A 245 -3.37 19.73 8.54
N ALA A 246 -3.92 20.55 9.45
CA ALA A 246 -3.16 21.58 10.16
C ALA A 246 -2.03 20.96 10.98
N LEU A 247 -2.31 19.84 11.65
CA LEU A 247 -1.33 19.11 12.46
C LEU A 247 -0.23 18.45 11.60
N ASP A 248 -0.61 17.82 10.48
CA ASP A 248 0.34 17.23 9.53
C ASP A 248 1.28 18.29 8.96
N ASP A 249 0.74 19.45 8.56
CA ASP A 249 1.53 20.56 8.03
C ASP A 249 2.52 21.11 9.08
N PHE A 250 2.08 21.26 10.33
CA PHE A 250 2.92 21.68 11.44
C PHE A 250 4.06 20.67 11.69
N ASN A 251 3.74 19.38 11.73
CA ASN A 251 4.71 18.32 11.96
C ASN A 251 5.74 18.21 10.84
N GLU A 252 5.32 18.25 9.57
CA GLU A 252 6.23 18.15 8.43
C GLU A 252 7.13 19.39 8.30
N ARG A 253 6.59 20.61 8.48
CA ARG A 253 7.35 21.86 8.29
C ARG A 253 8.28 22.20 9.44
N TYR A 254 7.84 22.00 10.69
CA TYR A 254 8.55 22.53 11.86
C TYR A 254 9.11 21.44 12.78
N LEU A 255 8.57 20.22 12.75
CA LEU A 255 9.05 19.09 13.55
C LEU A 255 9.82 18.04 12.72
N GLY A 256 10.07 18.32 11.43
CA GLY A 256 10.80 17.43 10.52
C GLY A 256 10.10 16.09 10.25
N GLY A 257 8.78 16.03 10.42
CA GLY A 257 7.99 14.82 10.25
C GLY A 257 8.29 13.73 11.29
N ALA A 258 8.85 14.09 12.45
CA ALA A 258 9.29 13.13 13.47
C ALA A 258 8.13 12.40 14.19
N TYR A 259 6.92 12.95 14.16
CA TYR A 259 5.77 12.45 14.91
C TYR A 259 4.70 11.83 14.01
N LYS A 260 4.00 10.83 14.52
CA LYS A 260 2.70 10.38 14.05
C LYS A 260 1.65 11.34 14.61
N THR A 261 0.79 11.84 13.73
CA THR A 261 -0.31 12.76 14.02
C THR A 261 -1.59 11.95 14.26
N LEU A 262 -2.33 12.31 15.31
CA LEU A 262 -3.57 11.65 15.70
C LEU A 262 -4.58 12.71 16.14
N LEU A 263 -5.73 12.79 15.46
CA LEU A 263 -6.82 13.73 15.76
C LEU A 263 -8.14 13.09 15.33
N ILE A 264 -9.17 13.22 16.18
CA ILE A 264 -10.56 12.89 15.84
C ILE A 264 -11.33 14.20 15.93
N GLU A 265 -12.04 14.55 14.85
CA GLU A 265 -12.87 15.76 14.79
C GLU A 265 -13.98 15.67 15.85
N GLY A 266 -14.03 16.69 16.71
CA GLY A 266 -15.00 16.86 17.78
C GLY A 266 -16.35 17.40 17.31
N ASN A 267 -17.09 18.00 18.22
CA ASN A 267 -18.40 18.59 17.99
C ASN A 267 -18.37 20.14 17.96
N ASP A 268 -17.19 20.75 18.05
CA ASP A 268 -17.05 22.20 18.08
C ASP A 268 -17.24 22.76 16.67
N ALA A 269 -18.29 23.57 16.48
CA ALA A 269 -18.64 24.12 15.19
C ALA A 269 -17.58 25.07 14.60
N ARG A 270 -16.56 25.46 15.37
CA ARG A 270 -15.42 26.28 14.90
C ARG A 270 -14.27 25.43 14.36
N GLY A 271 -14.33 24.10 14.48
CA GLY A 271 -13.23 23.20 14.15
C GLY A 271 -12.06 23.38 15.12
N ILE A 272 -12.31 23.28 16.43
CA ILE A 272 -11.27 23.36 17.44
C ILE A 272 -11.22 22.02 18.14
N ASP A 273 -10.09 21.32 18.04
CA ASP A 273 -9.92 19.96 18.52
C ASP A 273 -8.70 19.76 19.43
N VAL A 274 -8.69 18.58 20.05
CA VAL A 274 -7.56 18.04 20.83
C VAL A 274 -6.85 17.00 19.99
N ALA A 275 -5.52 17.10 19.92
CA ALA A 275 -4.70 16.25 19.07
C ALA A 275 -3.55 15.61 19.84
N PHE A 276 -2.94 14.59 19.24
CA PHE A 276 -1.72 13.98 19.76
C PHE A 276 -0.61 13.93 18.71
N LEU A 277 0.61 14.20 19.16
CA LEU A 277 1.85 13.88 18.47
C LEU A 277 2.54 12.73 19.21
N VAL A 278 2.81 11.63 18.52
CA VAL A 278 3.54 10.47 19.09
C VAL A 278 4.78 10.22 18.23
N LYS A 279 5.99 10.25 18.79
CA LYS A 279 7.21 10.03 17.99
C LYS A 279 7.13 8.72 17.20
N LYS A 280 7.47 8.77 15.91
CA LYS A 280 7.41 7.60 15.00
C LYS A 280 8.36 6.46 15.39
N ASP A 281 9.43 6.78 16.14
CA ASP A 281 10.42 5.83 16.61
C ASP A 281 10.04 5.13 17.92
N LEU A 282 8.89 5.48 18.52
CA LEU A 282 8.42 4.90 19.77
C LEU A 282 7.88 3.48 19.50
N PRO A 283 8.45 2.42 20.11
CA PRO A 283 8.09 1.01 19.89
C PRO A 283 6.79 0.62 20.62
N LEU A 284 5.75 1.45 20.54
CA LEU A 284 4.47 1.24 21.20
C LEU A 284 3.33 1.24 20.19
N ILE A 285 2.41 0.29 20.38
CA ILE A 285 1.15 0.24 19.67
C ILE A 285 0.19 1.21 20.36
N VAL A 286 -0.45 2.07 19.57
CA VAL A 286 -1.39 3.08 20.06
C VAL A 286 -2.77 2.80 19.50
N GLU A 287 -3.72 2.53 20.40
CA GLU A 287 -5.15 2.48 20.14
C GLU A 287 -5.77 3.84 20.51
N GLN A 288 -6.61 4.40 19.65
CA GLN A 288 -7.28 5.69 19.89
C GLN A 288 -8.77 5.45 20.14
N ARG A 289 -9.32 6.08 21.18
CA ARG A 289 -10.76 6.10 21.49
C ARG A 289 -11.26 7.53 21.64
N THR A 290 -12.53 7.76 21.31
CA THR A 290 -13.22 9.04 21.37
C THR A 290 -14.34 8.99 22.40
N HIS A 291 -14.63 10.13 23.03
CA HIS A 291 -15.69 10.30 24.02
C HIS A 291 -16.63 11.46 23.63
N LYS A 292 -16.54 11.95 22.39
CA LYS A 292 -17.36 13.07 21.90
C LYS A 292 -18.85 12.79 21.92
N GLU A 293 -19.24 11.52 21.93
CA GLU A 293 -20.64 11.10 21.90
C GLU A 293 -21.31 11.12 23.29
N GLU A 294 -20.56 11.39 24.36
CA GLU A 294 -21.08 11.48 25.73
C GLU A 294 -22.20 12.53 25.84
N LEU A 295 -23.35 12.07 26.34
CA LEU A 295 -24.53 12.90 26.51
C LEU A 295 -24.62 13.41 27.96
N TRP A 296 -25.18 14.60 28.10
CA TRP A 296 -25.63 15.15 29.37
C TRP A 296 -26.97 15.84 29.20
N THR A 297 -27.66 16.04 30.32
CA THR A 297 -28.89 16.84 30.36
C THR A 297 -28.54 18.17 31.00
N ASP A 298 -28.70 19.25 30.24
CA ASP A 298 -28.46 20.60 30.73
C ASP A 298 -29.47 20.90 31.85
N PRO A 299 -29.02 21.16 33.10
CA PRO A 299 -29.92 21.39 34.22
C PRO A 299 -30.73 22.69 34.09
N LEU A 300 -30.32 23.63 33.22
CA LEU A 300 -31.03 24.89 32.99
C LEU A 300 -32.15 24.74 31.95
N THR A 301 -31.91 23.95 30.89
CA THR A 301 -32.86 23.82 29.76
C THR A 301 -33.64 22.51 29.76
N GLY A 302 -33.15 21.48 30.47
CA GLY A 302 -33.71 20.12 30.46
C GLY A 302 -33.42 19.34 29.17
N ASN A 303 -32.70 19.94 28.21
CA ASN A 303 -32.39 19.30 26.93
C ASN A 303 -31.22 18.32 27.07
N THR A 304 -31.28 17.22 26.32
CA THR A 304 -30.16 16.27 26.23
C THR A 304 -29.31 16.62 25.01
N GLU A 305 -28.02 16.86 25.25
CA GLU A 305 -27.06 17.28 24.22
C GLU A 305 -25.68 16.64 24.45
N LYS A 306 -24.76 16.85 23.51
CA LYS A 306 -23.37 16.37 23.61
C LYS A 306 -22.63 17.22 24.64
N LEU A 307 -22.04 16.57 25.64
CA LEU A 307 -21.33 17.25 26.73
C LEU A 307 -19.99 17.83 26.28
N PHE A 308 -19.27 17.08 25.44
CA PHE A 308 -17.94 17.45 24.96
C PHE A 308 -18.06 18.14 23.60
N SER A 309 -17.94 19.48 23.58
CA SER A 309 -17.83 20.22 22.32
C SER A 309 -16.50 19.89 21.62
N ARG A 310 -15.40 19.96 22.36
CA ARG A 310 -14.11 19.37 22.00
C ARG A 310 -14.09 17.95 22.56
N ASP A 311 -13.74 16.96 21.74
CA ASP A 311 -13.62 15.57 22.19
C ASP A 311 -12.70 15.48 23.43
N LEU A 312 -12.90 14.46 24.25
CA LEU A 312 -11.95 14.03 25.28
C LEU A 312 -11.22 12.78 24.75
N PRO A 313 -10.38 12.87 23.71
CA PRO A 313 -9.81 11.69 23.08
C PRO A 313 -8.83 10.99 24.02
N SER A 314 -8.66 9.69 23.84
CA SER A 314 -7.76 8.87 24.65
C SER A 314 -6.90 7.96 23.80
N LEU A 315 -5.64 7.83 24.20
CA LEU A 315 -4.66 6.93 23.62
C LEU A 315 -4.30 5.83 24.61
N ILE A 316 -4.47 4.58 24.20
CA ILE A 316 -4.10 3.39 24.97
C ILE A 316 -2.79 2.86 24.39
N PHE A 317 -1.73 2.90 25.19
CA PHE A 317 -0.39 2.48 24.78
C PHE A 317 -0.12 1.04 25.22
N ARG A 318 0.30 0.20 24.27
CA ARG A 318 0.61 -1.21 24.49
C ARG A 318 1.98 -1.55 23.91
N ALA A 319 2.67 -2.49 24.53
CA ALA A 319 3.82 -3.14 23.90
C ALA A 319 3.34 -4.26 22.99
N GLU A 320 4.11 -4.57 21.94
CA GLU A 320 3.78 -5.69 21.06
C GLU A 320 3.72 -7.00 21.86
N GLY A 321 2.67 -7.80 21.62
CA GLY A 321 2.44 -9.05 22.34
C GLY A 321 1.84 -8.91 23.75
N ILE A 322 1.65 -7.69 24.27
CA ILE A 322 1.03 -7.45 25.58
C ILE A 322 -0.39 -6.91 25.40
N ALA A 323 -1.37 -7.69 25.87
CA ALA A 323 -2.78 -7.35 25.79
C ALA A 323 -3.23 -6.30 26.82
N GLU A 324 -2.48 -6.11 27.91
CA GLU A 324 -2.76 -5.07 28.92
C GLU A 324 -2.13 -3.72 28.51
N PRO A 325 -2.75 -2.58 28.89
CA PRO A 325 -2.17 -1.28 28.60
C PRO A 325 -0.96 -1.01 29.49
N LEU A 326 0.13 -0.51 28.90
CA LEU A 326 1.24 0.06 29.65
C LEU A 326 0.75 1.30 30.41
N PHE A 327 0.05 2.17 29.69
CA PHE A 327 -0.64 3.33 30.25
C PHE A 327 -1.70 3.84 29.28
N ILE A 328 -2.60 4.67 29.81
CA ILE A 328 -3.70 5.31 29.08
C ILE A 328 -3.53 6.81 29.24
N LEU A 329 -3.58 7.56 28.15
CA LEU A 329 -3.44 9.01 28.12
C LEU A 329 -4.72 9.64 27.57
N LEU A 330 -5.40 10.46 28.36
CA LEU A 330 -6.55 11.25 27.95
C LEU A 330 -6.13 12.69 27.68
N GLY A 331 -6.64 13.27 26.60
CA GLY A 331 -6.44 14.66 26.22
C GLY A 331 -7.65 15.51 26.59
N THR A 332 -7.48 16.60 27.33
CA THR A 332 -8.58 17.49 27.72
C THR A 332 -8.44 18.92 27.18
N HIS A 333 -9.59 19.54 26.89
CA HIS A 333 -9.71 20.95 26.60
C HIS A 333 -11.12 21.45 27.00
N PHE A 334 -11.31 21.72 28.30
CA PHE A 334 -12.64 22.01 28.86
C PHE A 334 -13.21 23.35 28.42
N LYS A 335 -14.51 23.56 28.67
CA LYS A 335 -15.21 24.82 28.41
C LYS A 335 -14.55 25.98 29.16
N SER A 336 -14.27 27.09 28.46
CA SER A 336 -13.53 28.23 29.02
C SER A 336 -14.34 29.03 30.06
N LYS A 337 -13.62 29.76 30.93
CA LYS A 337 -14.17 30.68 31.95
C LYS A 337 -14.79 31.97 31.42
N ARG A 338 -14.73 32.24 30.11
CA ARG A 338 -15.18 33.53 29.56
C ARG A 338 -16.70 33.60 29.48
N ASP A 339 -17.30 33.66 30.65
CA ASP A 339 -18.67 34.09 30.85
C ASP A 339 -18.67 35.61 31.01
N ARG A 340 -19.49 36.26 30.20
CA ARG A 340 -19.85 37.67 30.38
C ARG A 340 -20.57 37.80 31.73
N PRO A 341 -20.63 38.98 32.36
CA PRO A 341 -21.46 39.15 33.56
C PRO A 341 -22.89 38.67 33.26
N GLY A 342 -23.31 37.56 33.88
CA GLY A 342 -24.64 36.94 33.70
C GLY A 342 -24.72 35.63 32.90
N ASP A 343 -23.61 35.00 32.49
CA ASP A 343 -23.65 33.70 31.78
C ASP A 343 -23.28 32.54 32.72
N HIS A 344 -24.28 31.89 33.33
CA HIS A 344 -24.06 30.75 34.23
C HIS A 344 -23.73 29.43 33.49
N GLN A 345 -23.76 29.42 32.16
CA GLN A 345 -23.75 28.18 31.38
C GLN A 345 -22.36 27.56 31.25
N SER A 346 -21.28 28.35 31.12
CA SER A 346 -19.94 27.77 30.88
C SER A 346 -19.33 27.09 32.11
N GLU A 347 -19.57 27.61 33.32
CA GLU A 347 -19.16 26.92 34.55
C GLU A 347 -19.93 25.59 34.74
N ILE A 348 -21.24 25.59 34.52
CA ILE A 348 -22.07 24.38 34.65
C ILE A 348 -21.59 23.30 33.68
N VAL A 349 -21.39 23.65 32.40
CA VAL A 349 -20.88 22.71 31.38
C VAL A 349 -19.48 22.21 31.77
N ARG A 350 -18.57 23.08 32.21
CA ARG A 350 -17.22 22.67 32.61
C ARG A 350 -17.24 21.74 33.82
N ARG A 351 -18.08 22.00 34.81
CA ARG A 351 -18.27 21.12 35.97
C ARG A 351 -18.79 19.74 35.55
N ALA A 352 -19.76 19.71 34.64
CA ALA A 352 -20.26 18.46 34.07
C ALA A 352 -19.17 17.71 33.27
N GLN A 353 -18.34 18.41 32.49
CA GLN A 353 -17.20 17.84 31.77
C GLN A 353 -16.15 17.23 32.72
N VAL A 354 -15.84 17.91 33.82
CA VAL A 354 -14.93 17.40 34.86
C VAL A 354 -15.49 16.13 35.50
N GLN A 355 -16.75 16.16 35.92
CA GLN A 355 -17.42 15.00 36.51
C GLN A 355 -17.43 13.80 35.56
N ARG A 356 -17.88 13.99 34.31
CA ARG A 356 -17.91 12.91 33.30
C ARG A 356 -16.50 12.40 32.97
N THR A 357 -15.48 13.27 32.99
CA THR A 357 -14.10 12.85 32.79
C THR A 357 -13.62 11.94 33.94
N ALA A 358 -13.96 12.25 35.19
CA ALA A 358 -13.66 11.39 36.32
C ALA A 358 -14.37 10.03 36.21
N GLU A 359 -15.63 10.01 35.76
CA GLU A 359 -16.37 8.77 35.47
C GLU A 359 -15.73 7.95 34.34
N ILE A 360 -15.20 8.59 33.29
CA ILE A 360 -14.45 7.93 32.21
C ILE A 360 -13.15 7.31 32.74
N VAL A 361 -12.43 8.00 33.63
CA VAL A 361 -11.26 7.45 34.31
C VAL A 361 -11.67 6.19 35.11
N GLY A 362 -12.80 6.24 35.83
CA GLY A 362 -13.38 5.08 36.51
C GLY A 362 -13.69 3.91 35.57
N ARG A 363 -14.33 4.17 34.42
CA ARG A 363 -14.60 3.13 33.39
C ARG A 363 -13.32 2.45 32.89
N TYR A 364 -12.23 3.21 32.73
CA TYR A 364 -10.94 2.62 32.37
C TYR A 364 -10.34 1.76 33.49
N GLN A 365 -10.55 2.12 34.76
CA GLN A 365 -10.17 1.31 35.91
C GLN A 365 -11.04 0.05 36.04
N GLU A 366 -12.31 0.11 35.66
CA GLU A 366 -13.19 -1.06 35.59
C GLU A 366 -12.75 -2.02 34.47
N GLU A 367 -12.43 -1.49 33.28
CA GLU A 367 -12.03 -2.28 32.11
C GLU A 367 -10.65 -2.92 32.28
N PHE A 368 -9.66 -2.17 32.78
CA PHE A 368 -8.25 -2.60 32.84
C PHE A 368 -7.73 -2.89 34.25
N GLY A 369 -8.61 -2.81 35.26
CA GLY A 369 -8.30 -3.05 36.66
C GLY A 369 -8.01 -1.77 37.48
N PRO A 370 -8.17 -1.83 38.81
CA PRO A 370 -8.09 -0.64 39.68
C PRO A 370 -6.72 0.03 39.68
N ASP A 371 -5.66 -0.69 39.30
CA ASP A 371 -4.29 -0.18 39.17
C ASP A 371 -3.99 0.43 37.78
N ALA A 372 -5.00 0.56 36.90
CA ALA A 372 -4.82 1.08 35.55
C ALA A 372 -4.03 2.40 35.57
N ARG A 373 -2.96 2.45 34.77
CA ARG A 373 -2.01 3.57 34.73
C ARG A 373 -2.53 4.65 33.81
N ILE A 374 -3.34 5.55 34.36
CA ILE A 374 -4.05 6.59 33.61
C ILE A 374 -3.38 7.96 33.84
N MET A 375 -3.28 8.73 32.75
CA MET A 375 -2.86 10.12 32.72
C MET A 375 -3.95 10.96 32.06
N LEU A 376 -4.24 12.14 32.61
CA LEU A 376 -5.12 13.15 32.02
C LEU A 376 -4.31 14.42 31.79
N ALA A 377 -4.13 14.80 30.53
CA ALA A 377 -3.27 15.90 30.13
C ALA A 377 -4.02 16.89 29.26
N GLY A 378 -3.85 18.19 29.49
CA GLY A 378 -4.55 19.19 28.68
C GLY A 378 -4.72 20.55 29.34
N ASP A 379 -5.57 21.35 28.72
CA ASP A 379 -6.05 22.63 29.25
C ASP A 379 -7.39 22.42 29.97
N PHE A 380 -7.34 22.49 31.29
CA PHE A 380 -8.48 22.30 32.18
C PHE A 380 -9.41 23.53 32.22
N ASN A 381 -8.99 24.64 31.60
CA ASN A 381 -9.72 25.89 31.59
C ASN A 381 -10.12 26.41 32.99
N GLY A 382 -9.37 26.01 34.02
CA GLY A 382 -9.54 26.41 35.41
C GLY A 382 -8.24 26.26 36.18
N ASP A 383 -8.11 26.98 37.29
CA ASP A 383 -6.91 26.94 38.12
C ASP A 383 -6.92 25.67 38.98
N LEU A 384 -6.09 24.70 38.59
CA LEU A 384 -5.96 23.41 39.25
C LEU A 384 -5.56 23.50 40.73
N ASN A 385 -5.02 24.64 41.18
CA ASN A 385 -4.57 24.83 42.55
C ASN A 385 -5.68 25.33 43.49
N THR A 386 -6.69 26.03 42.97
CA THR A 386 -7.63 26.81 43.80
C THR A 386 -9.10 26.47 43.54
N GLU A 387 -9.46 25.95 42.38
CA GLU A 387 -10.86 25.67 42.05
C GLU A 387 -11.34 24.30 42.56
N GLU A 388 -12.38 24.31 43.40
CA GLU A 388 -13.02 23.10 43.91
C GLU A 388 -13.72 22.25 42.83
N ILE A 389 -13.93 22.81 41.63
CA ILE A 389 -14.59 22.08 40.53
C ILE A 389 -13.84 20.79 40.17
N PHE A 390 -12.53 20.74 40.45
CA PHE A 390 -11.64 19.62 40.16
C PHE A 390 -11.59 18.55 41.26
N ALA A 391 -12.35 18.71 42.35
CA ALA A 391 -12.48 17.71 43.41
C ALA A 391 -12.73 16.27 42.91
N PRO A 392 -13.57 16.03 41.88
CA PRO A 392 -13.79 14.68 41.34
C PRO A 392 -12.51 13.97 40.87
N PHE A 393 -11.49 14.69 40.40
CA PHE A 393 -10.22 14.08 40.02
C PHE A 393 -9.41 13.60 41.22
N TRP A 394 -9.42 14.38 42.31
CA TRP A 394 -8.74 14.04 43.56
C TRP A 394 -9.42 12.85 44.24
N GLU A 395 -10.76 12.82 44.21
CA GLU A 395 -11.59 11.70 44.68
C GLU A 395 -11.34 10.43 43.85
N ALA A 396 -11.17 10.56 42.53
CA ALA A 396 -10.74 9.48 41.64
C ALA A 396 -9.26 9.06 41.84
N GLY A 397 -8.55 9.65 42.80
CA GLY A 397 -7.18 9.30 43.17
C GLY A 397 -6.10 9.84 42.23
N MET A 398 -6.43 10.77 41.35
CA MET A 398 -5.48 11.45 40.48
C MET A 398 -4.63 12.45 41.30
N VAL A 399 -3.41 12.72 40.86
CA VAL A 399 -2.50 13.71 41.47
C VAL A 399 -1.85 14.55 40.38
N ASN A 400 -1.67 15.84 40.64
CA ASN A 400 -0.98 16.75 39.72
C ASN A 400 0.52 16.40 39.65
N SER A 401 1.04 16.16 38.45
CA SER A 401 2.45 15.77 38.26
C SER A 401 3.45 16.79 38.80
N LEU A 402 3.09 18.07 38.91
CA LEU A 402 3.92 19.11 39.50
C LEU A 402 4.12 18.96 41.02
N ASP A 403 3.30 18.15 41.70
CA ASP A 403 3.48 17.76 43.11
C ASP A 403 4.48 16.60 43.28
N LEU A 404 4.95 16.01 42.17
CA LEU A 404 5.72 14.76 42.15
C LEU A 404 7.15 14.98 41.62
N GLY A 405 7.94 13.90 41.66
CA GLY A 405 9.32 13.89 41.21
C GLY A 405 10.31 14.39 42.27
N GLU A 406 11.59 14.47 41.89
CA GLU A 406 12.67 14.84 42.81
C GLU A 406 12.58 16.30 43.29
N ARG A 407 11.94 17.17 42.50
CA ARG A 407 11.77 18.60 42.78
C ARG A 407 10.35 19.03 42.41
N PRO A 408 9.37 18.88 43.31
CA PRO A 408 8.04 19.42 43.13
C PRO A 408 8.10 20.93 42.87
N VAL A 409 7.23 21.43 42.00
CA VAL A 409 7.19 22.85 41.64
C VAL A 409 6.31 23.60 42.64
N PRO A 410 6.78 24.66 43.32
CA PRO A 410 5.93 25.45 44.22
C PRO A 410 4.73 26.07 43.50
N VAL A 411 3.58 26.22 44.17
CA VAL A 411 2.31 26.67 43.56
C VAL A 411 2.47 28.02 42.86
N GLU A 412 3.23 28.94 43.45
CA GLU A 412 3.57 30.26 42.92
C GLU A 412 4.28 30.22 41.56
N ASP A 413 5.00 29.14 41.27
CA ASP A 413 5.75 28.94 40.02
C ASP A 413 4.95 28.18 38.95
N ARG A 414 3.73 27.71 39.29
CA ARG A 414 2.89 26.86 38.42
C ARG A 414 2.10 27.61 37.34
N VAL A 415 2.44 28.87 37.09
CA VAL A 415 1.70 29.69 36.12
C VAL A 415 1.81 29.12 34.71
N THR A 416 0.71 28.63 34.14
CA THR A 416 0.65 28.19 32.73
C THR A 416 -0.15 29.15 31.85
N HIS A 417 -0.98 30.01 32.43
CA HIS A 417 -1.73 31.04 31.70
C HIS A 417 -1.89 32.32 32.55
N THR A 418 -2.00 33.47 31.88
CA THR A 418 -2.26 34.77 32.52
C THR A 418 -3.47 35.48 31.91
N TYR A 419 -4.39 35.93 32.76
CA TYR A 419 -5.54 36.76 32.40
C TYR A 419 -5.24 38.24 32.63
N HIS A 420 -5.65 39.07 31.68
CA HIS A 420 -5.43 40.52 31.67
C HIS A 420 -6.77 41.23 31.41
N PRO A 421 -7.65 41.38 32.42
CA PRO A 421 -8.91 42.09 32.27
C PRO A 421 -8.68 43.59 31.98
N MET A 422 -9.55 44.22 31.17
CA MET A 422 -9.36 45.63 30.75
C MET A 422 -9.27 46.61 31.93
N ASN A 423 -9.98 46.35 33.04
CA ASN A 423 -10.09 47.24 34.20
C ASN A 423 -9.73 46.52 35.53
N GLY A 424 -8.79 45.58 35.52
CA GLY A 424 -8.44 44.81 36.73
C GLY A 424 -7.00 44.32 36.78
N PRO A 425 -6.54 43.78 37.92
CA PRO A 425 -5.19 43.25 38.05
C PRO A 425 -5.00 42.01 37.18
N ARG A 426 -3.74 41.73 36.81
CA ARG A 426 -3.38 40.46 36.17
C ARG A 426 -3.66 39.29 37.12
N HIS A 427 -4.26 38.23 36.60
CA HIS A 427 -4.42 36.97 37.31
C HIS A 427 -3.59 35.87 36.63
N ALA A 428 -2.78 35.16 37.40
CA ALA A 428 -1.99 34.03 36.93
C ALA A 428 -2.61 32.73 37.46
N ALA A 429 -2.64 31.68 36.64
CA ALA A 429 -3.27 30.41 37.00
C ALA A 429 -2.51 29.22 36.40
N GLN A 430 -2.62 28.04 37.02
CA GLN A 430 -2.26 26.77 36.40
C GLN A 430 -3.51 26.21 35.72
N MET A 431 -3.65 26.47 34.42
CA MET A 431 -4.74 25.91 33.61
C MET A 431 -4.36 24.61 32.93
N ASP A 432 -3.07 24.42 32.67
CA ASP A 432 -2.54 23.25 31.99
C ASP A 432 -1.97 22.28 33.02
N GLY A 433 -2.29 20.99 32.82
CA GLY A 433 -1.95 19.96 33.79
C GLY A 433 -1.65 18.63 33.13
N VAL A 434 -0.84 17.83 33.80
CA VAL A 434 -0.80 16.38 33.61
C VAL A 434 -1.13 15.76 34.97
N LEU A 435 -2.32 15.22 35.10
CA LEU A 435 -2.76 14.49 36.29
C LEU A 435 -2.48 13.01 36.08
N VAL A 436 -1.93 12.34 37.10
CA VAL A 436 -1.56 10.92 37.05
C VAL A 436 -2.29 10.12 38.13
N SER A 437 -2.70 8.91 37.77
CA SER A 437 -3.26 7.92 38.69
C SER A 437 -2.27 7.50 39.77
N LYS A 438 -2.78 6.90 40.87
CA LYS A 438 -1.96 6.42 42.00
C LYS A 438 -0.83 5.48 41.59
N SER A 439 -1.06 4.61 40.61
CA SER A 439 -0.09 3.62 40.12
C SER A 439 1.06 4.22 39.31
N LEU A 440 0.95 5.49 38.89
CA LEU A 440 2.01 6.22 38.18
C LEU A 440 2.83 7.15 39.06
N ARG A 441 2.41 7.45 40.30
CA ARG A 441 3.03 8.49 41.15
C ARG A 441 4.53 8.27 41.35
N ALA A 442 4.93 7.04 41.69
CA ALA A 442 6.32 6.68 41.93
C ALA A 442 7.18 6.61 40.66
N LEU A 443 6.54 6.67 39.47
CA LEU A 443 7.21 6.61 38.17
C LEU A 443 7.48 8.00 37.60
N VAL A 444 6.89 9.06 38.17
CA VAL A 444 7.18 10.44 37.76
C VAL A 444 8.55 10.85 38.32
N GLN A 445 9.51 11.05 37.41
CA GLN A 445 10.87 11.49 37.76
C GLN A 445 10.92 13.01 37.95
N SER A 446 10.29 13.75 37.03
CA SER A 446 10.21 15.20 37.07
C SER A 446 9.00 15.72 36.30
N ALA A 447 8.50 16.88 36.69
CA ALA A 447 7.55 17.67 35.93
C ALA A 447 7.92 19.14 35.99
N ALA A 448 7.72 19.88 34.91
CA ALA A 448 8.11 21.28 34.81
C ALA A 448 7.23 22.03 33.81
N ILE A 449 7.19 23.35 33.94
CA ILE A 449 6.55 24.25 32.98
C ILE A 449 7.65 24.85 32.10
N TYR A 450 7.50 24.70 30.79
CA TYR A 450 8.40 25.28 29.82
C TYR A 450 8.25 26.80 29.79
N ARG A 451 9.36 27.53 29.92
CA ARG A 451 9.41 28.99 29.80
C ARG A 451 10.03 29.36 28.47
N TYR A 452 9.30 30.13 27.66
CA TYR A 452 9.82 30.64 26.39
C TYR A 452 11.11 31.42 26.61
N LEU A 453 12.06 31.27 25.69
CA LEU A 453 13.35 31.94 25.79
C LEU A 453 13.35 33.22 24.94
N ASP A 454 14.09 34.23 25.38
CA ASP A 454 14.42 35.41 24.57
C ASP A 454 15.54 35.12 23.55
N ALA A 455 15.97 36.14 22.80
CA ALA A 455 17.00 36.02 21.78
C ALA A 455 18.37 35.60 22.36
N ASP A 456 18.62 35.88 23.65
CA ASP A 456 19.84 35.53 24.36
C ASP A 456 19.75 34.14 25.03
N GLY A 457 18.63 33.43 24.84
CA GLY A 457 18.39 32.11 25.42
C GLY A 457 17.97 32.15 26.90
N ARG A 458 17.58 33.30 27.44
CA ARG A 458 17.12 33.44 28.84
C ARG A 458 15.60 33.28 28.92
N PRO A 459 15.05 32.71 30.00
CA PRO A 459 13.60 32.62 30.18
C PRO A 459 12.93 34.01 30.17
N LYS A 460 11.95 34.18 29.28
CA LYS A 460 11.06 35.34 29.25
C LYS A 460 10.28 35.42 30.56
N PRO A 461 10.07 36.63 31.12
CA PRO A 461 9.26 36.80 32.32
C PRO A 461 7.80 36.43 32.05
N ILE A 462 7.08 36.04 33.11
CA ILE A 462 5.64 35.84 33.04
C ILE A 462 4.99 37.18 32.59
N PRO A 463 4.18 37.18 31.51
CA PRO A 463 3.61 38.40 30.95
C PRO A 463 2.96 39.31 32.00
N ALA A 464 3.40 40.57 32.10
CA ALA A 464 2.80 41.55 33.00
C ALA A 464 1.56 42.21 32.37
N THR A 465 1.54 42.33 31.04
CA THR A 465 0.46 42.93 30.26
C THR A 465 -0.04 42.03 29.14
N TYR A 466 -1.19 42.38 28.56
CA TYR A 466 -1.71 41.74 27.34
C TYR A 466 -0.71 41.80 26.17
N GLN A 467 0.02 42.92 26.03
CA GLN A 467 1.01 43.11 24.96
C GLN A 467 2.23 42.19 25.15
N ASP A 468 2.67 41.98 26.39
CA ASP A 468 3.75 41.03 26.68
C ASP A 468 3.32 39.61 26.31
N ARG A 469 2.08 39.24 26.63
CA ARG A 469 1.53 37.93 26.31
C ARG A 469 1.40 37.71 24.81
N SER A 470 1.01 38.74 24.03
CA SER A 470 0.93 38.63 22.57
C SER A 470 2.28 38.46 21.87
N ARG A 471 3.40 38.73 22.57
CA ARG A 471 4.76 38.46 22.09
C ARG A 471 5.25 37.03 22.37
N ASN A 472 4.42 36.21 23.02
CA ASN A 472 4.69 34.79 23.16
C ASN A 472 4.08 34.00 21.98
N PRO A 473 4.66 32.83 21.67
CA PRO A 473 4.16 31.99 20.60
C PRO A 473 2.83 31.32 20.98
N SER A 474 2.45 31.24 22.25
CA SER A 474 1.11 30.91 22.74
C SER A 474 0.85 31.71 24.03
N ASP A 475 -0.42 31.94 24.38
CA ASP A 475 -0.82 32.49 25.67
C ASP A 475 -0.76 31.46 26.81
N HIS A 476 -0.55 30.18 26.48
CA HIS A 476 -0.25 29.10 27.41
C HIS A 476 1.24 28.75 27.41
N PHE A 477 1.72 28.20 28.53
CA PHE A 477 3.04 27.59 28.66
C PHE A 477 2.92 26.06 28.65
N PRO A 478 3.74 25.35 27.85
CA PRO A 478 3.74 23.89 27.83
C PRO A 478 4.09 23.30 29.19
N LEU A 479 3.43 22.21 29.58
CA LEU A 479 3.83 21.39 30.73
C LEU A 479 4.51 20.11 30.24
N ILE A 480 5.63 19.76 30.86
CA ILE A 480 6.47 18.60 30.52
C ILE A 480 6.53 17.67 31.74
N MET A 481 6.37 16.38 31.53
CA MET A 481 6.53 15.33 32.53
C MET A 481 7.47 14.24 32.01
N THR A 482 8.41 13.79 32.83
CA THR A 482 9.30 12.67 32.54
C THR A 482 8.95 11.48 33.44
N LEU A 483 8.69 10.33 32.82
CA LEU A 483 8.43 9.07 33.49
C LEU A 483 9.62 8.11 33.39
N ASP A 484 9.85 7.34 34.46
CA ASP A 484 10.74 6.18 34.45
C ASP A 484 10.08 5.03 33.64
N PHE A 485 10.47 4.91 32.37
CA PHE A 485 9.91 3.91 31.49
C PHE A 485 10.39 2.50 31.85
N GLN A 486 11.61 2.34 32.37
CA GLN A 486 12.12 1.02 32.74
C GLN A 486 11.43 0.46 33.99
N ALA A 487 11.11 1.30 34.96
CA ALA A 487 10.29 0.91 36.11
C ALA A 487 8.84 0.62 35.69
N LEU A 488 8.26 1.43 34.79
CA LEU A 488 6.94 1.17 34.20
C LEU A 488 6.90 -0.20 33.50
N TRP A 489 7.90 -0.48 32.67
CA TRP A 489 8.03 -1.73 31.91
C TRP A 489 8.20 -2.96 32.80
N ARG A 490 9.13 -2.91 33.77
CA ARG A 490 9.38 -4.02 34.72
C ARG A 490 8.14 -4.36 35.56
N GLY A 491 7.36 -3.35 35.93
CA GLY A 491 6.13 -3.51 36.71
C GLY A 491 5.02 -4.30 36.02
N LEU A 492 5.03 -4.41 34.68
CA LEU A 492 4.11 -5.28 33.92
C LEU A 492 4.69 -6.66 33.62
N ALA A 493 5.99 -6.77 33.40
CA ALA A 493 6.63 -8.05 33.07
C ALA A 493 6.44 -9.12 34.15
N GLY A 494 6.38 -8.72 35.43
CA GLY A 494 6.10 -9.62 36.55
C GLY A 494 4.67 -10.17 36.62
N ARG A 495 3.73 -9.65 35.81
CA ARG A 495 2.33 -10.11 35.72
C ARG A 495 2.06 -11.02 34.51
N THR A 496 3.08 -11.31 33.70
CA THR A 496 2.97 -12.24 32.57
C THR A 496 2.96 -13.70 33.07
N ARG A 497 2.10 -14.53 32.48
CA ARG A 497 1.78 -15.91 32.94
C ARG A 497 2.98 -16.88 33.05
N ASN A 498 4.16 -16.49 32.56
CA ASN A 498 5.37 -17.32 32.52
C ASN A 498 6.61 -16.70 33.20
N GLY A 499 6.55 -15.51 33.82
CA GLY A 499 7.66 -14.96 34.61
C GLY A 499 8.99 -14.71 33.87
N VAL A 500 9.01 -14.80 32.54
CA VAL A 500 10.20 -14.57 31.71
C VAL A 500 10.02 -13.25 30.98
N LEU A 501 10.87 -12.27 31.33
CA LEU A 501 11.08 -11.06 30.54
C LEU A 501 11.48 -11.50 29.13
N PRO A 502 10.84 -11.02 28.05
CA PRO A 502 11.40 -11.19 26.73
C PRO A 502 12.79 -10.53 26.74
N GLU A 503 13.83 -11.36 26.53
CA GLU A 503 15.21 -10.92 26.40
C GLU A 503 15.31 -9.78 25.37
N PRO A 504 16.20 -8.81 25.60
CA PRO A 504 16.29 -7.62 24.78
C PRO A 504 16.60 -7.98 23.33
N GLU A 505 15.63 -7.80 22.43
CA GLU A 505 15.88 -7.79 20.99
C GLU A 505 16.84 -6.63 20.69
N SER A 506 18.11 -7.00 20.54
CA SER A 506 19.17 -6.16 20.00
C SER A 506 18.71 -5.52 18.70
N ALA A 507 19.07 -4.25 18.50
CA ALA A 507 18.77 -3.39 17.35
C ALA A 507 19.08 -4.02 15.97
N SER A 508 18.25 -4.97 15.56
CA SER A 508 18.08 -5.45 14.21
C SER A 508 16.59 -5.31 13.95
N ALA A 509 16.19 -4.54 12.94
CA ALA A 509 14.80 -4.34 12.52
C ALA A 509 14.11 -5.64 12.01
N TYR A 510 14.66 -6.80 12.35
CA TYR A 510 14.39 -8.12 11.85
C TYR A 510 14.58 -9.11 13.01
N ALA A 511 13.60 -9.98 13.26
CA ALA A 511 13.80 -11.09 14.19
C ALA A 511 15.05 -11.91 13.76
N PRO A 512 15.74 -12.63 14.66
CA PRO A 512 16.92 -13.43 14.31
C PRO A 512 16.66 -14.35 13.09
N GLY A 513 17.35 -14.08 11.98
CA GLY A 513 17.18 -14.81 10.72
C GLY A 513 16.06 -14.32 9.81
N GLU A 514 15.24 -13.35 10.21
CA GLU A 514 14.17 -12.78 9.38
C GLU A 514 14.72 -12.07 8.15
N TRP A 515 15.84 -11.33 8.25
CA TRP A 515 16.46 -10.72 7.07
C TRP A 515 16.97 -11.77 6.07
N ARG A 516 17.53 -12.89 6.56
CA ARG A 516 17.98 -14.01 5.72
C ARG A 516 16.79 -14.67 5.06
N LEU A 517 15.73 -14.90 5.82
CA LEU A 517 14.48 -15.46 5.33
C LEU A 517 13.83 -14.53 4.29
N GLY A 518 13.81 -13.22 4.54
CA GLY A 518 13.33 -12.18 3.64
C GLY A 518 14.13 -12.13 2.33
N ALA A 519 15.46 -12.15 2.41
CA ALA A 519 16.33 -12.20 1.23
C ALA A 519 16.12 -13.48 0.40
N LEU A 520 15.98 -14.64 1.05
CA LEU A 520 15.66 -15.89 0.36
C LEU A 520 14.26 -15.88 -0.25
N ALA A 521 13.27 -15.29 0.42
CA ALA A 521 11.92 -15.12 -0.12
C ALA A 521 11.91 -14.16 -1.33
N LEU A 522 12.70 -13.08 -1.29
CA LEU A 522 12.90 -12.21 -2.45
C LEU A 522 13.50 -12.99 -3.63
N ALA A 523 14.53 -13.80 -3.37
CA ALA A 523 15.15 -14.64 -4.39
C ALA A 523 14.15 -15.65 -4.98
N TRP A 524 13.32 -16.30 -4.15
CA TRP A 524 12.24 -17.16 -4.64
C TRP A 524 11.30 -16.38 -5.56
N SER A 525 10.75 -15.27 -5.08
CA SER A 525 9.78 -14.47 -5.85
C SER A 525 10.35 -14.05 -7.21
N PHE A 526 11.58 -13.55 -7.21
CA PHE A 526 12.32 -13.21 -8.42
C PHE A 526 12.50 -14.41 -9.36
N LEU A 527 13.01 -15.54 -8.87
CA LEU A 527 13.28 -16.73 -9.68
C LEU A 527 12.00 -17.34 -10.25
N ALA A 528 10.92 -17.37 -9.46
CA ALA A 528 9.63 -17.90 -9.88
C ALA A 528 9.08 -17.10 -11.06
N ILE A 529 9.02 -15.77 -10.94
CA ILE A 529 8.52 -14.94 -12.03
C ILE A 529 9.50 -14.92 -13.22
N ALA A 530 10.83 -14.91 -12.99
CA ALA A 530 11.81 -15.02 -14.07
C ALA A 530 11.62 -16.31 -14.89
N SER A 531 11.43 -17.45 -14.23
CA SER A 531 11.19 -18.73 -14.92
C SER A 531 9.91 -18.69 -15.76
N MET A 532 8.84 -18.04 -15.28
CA MET A 532 7.60 -17.86 -16.02
C MET A 532 7.82 -17.01 -17.28
N TYR A 533 8.54 -15.89 -17.18
CA TYR A 533 8.82 -15.03 -18.33
C TYR A 533 9.87 -15.60 -19.29
N VAL A 534 10.58 -16.67 -18.90
CA VAL A 534 11.37 -17.50 -19.84
C VAL A 534 10.47 -18.49 -20.60
N VAL A 535 9.53 -19.15 -19.90
CA VAL A 535 8.70 -20.23 -20.47
C VAL A 535 7.53 -19.69 -21.30
N MET A 536 6.91 -18.57 -20.91
CA MET A 536 5.72 -18.03 -21.59
C MET A 536 5.96 -17.62 -23.04
N PRO A 537 7.06 -16.95 -23.42
CA PRO A 537 7.35 -16.65 -24.82
C PRO A 537 7.50 -17.93 -25.67
N VAL A 538 8.12 -18.98 -25.11
CA VAL A 538 8.28 -20.28 -25.77
C VAL A 538 6.92 -20.92 -26.02
N LYS A 539 6.05 -20.96 -25.00
CA LYS A 539 4.65 -21.41 -25.14
C LYS A 539 3.93 -20.69 -26.28
N SER A 540 3.91 -19.35 -26.25
CA SER A 540 3.18 -18.55 -27.25
C SER A 540 3.68 -18.82 -28.66
N ALA A 541 4.99 -18.94 -28.84
CA ALA A 541 5.57 -19.18 -30.15
C ALA A 541 5.29 -20.62 -30.65
N PHE A 542 5.38 -21.63 -29.78
CA PHE A 542 5.02 -23.02 -30.13
C PHE A 542 3.58 -23.12 -30.61
N LEU A 543 2.69 -22.48 -29.86
CA LEU A 543 1.28 -22.49 -30.15
C LEU A 543 0.92 -21.80 -31.47
N LEU A 544 1.38 -20.55 -31.62
CA LEU A 544 1.03 -19.73 -32.77
C LEU A 544 1.68 -20.21 -34.07
N THR A 545 2.88 -20.80 -33.99
CA THR A 545 3.55 -21.33 -35.20
C THR A 545 2.89 -22.61 -35.71
N GLN A 546 2.38 -23.48 -34.84
CA GLN A 546 1.74 -24.72 -35.27
C GLN A 546 0.28 -24.57 -35.66
N PHE A 547 -0.49 -23.84 -34.86
CA PHE A 547 -1.94 -23.82 -34.99
C PHE A 547 -2.50 -22.48 -35.45
N GLY A 548 -1.68 -21.43 -35.44
CA GLY A 548 -2.17 -20.06 -35.59
C GLY A 548 -3.03 -19.60 -34.39
N PRO A 549 -3.69 -18.45 -34.49
CA PRO A 549 -4.49 -17.88 -33.40
C PRO A 549 -5.82 -18.62 -33.14
N THR A 550 -6.31 -19.43 -34.09
CA THR A 550 -7.62 -20.10 -34.02
C THR A 550 -7.72 -21.19 -32.95
N ILE A 551 -6.60 -21.64 -32.40
CA ILE A 551 -6.57 -22.62 -31.28
C ILE A 551 -6.73 -21.97 -29.91
N MET A 552 -6.51 -20.65 -29.78
CA MET A 552 -6.61 -19.95 -28.50
C MET A 552 -7.94 -20.16 -27.76
N PRO A 553 -9.11 -20.14 -28.42
CA PRO A 553 -10.39 -20.39 -27.76
C PRO A 553 -10.41 -21.75 -27.04
N TRP A 554 -9.92 -22.80 -27.70
CA TRP A 554 -9.83 -24.15 -27.14
C TRP A 554 -8.88 -24.21 -25.95
N ILE A 555 -7.76 -23.48 -26.00
CA ILE A 555 -6.78 -23.44 -24.90
C ILE A 555 -7.35 -22.71 -23.70
N PHE A 556 -8.13 -21.65 -23.90
CA PHE A 556 -8.76 -20.94 -22.79
C PHE A 556 -9.74 -21.84 -22.05
N ILE A 557 -10.57 -22.59 -22.79
CA ILE A 557 -11.48 -23.60 -22.23
C ILE A 557 -10.69 -24.71 -21.52
N ALA A 558 -9.74 -25.33 -22.21
CA ALA A 558 -8.97 -26.44 -21.69
C ALA A 558 -8.12 -26.05 -20.48
N SER A 559 -7.53 -24.87 -20.48
CA SER A 559 -6.72 -24.35 -19.36
C SER A 559 -7.60 -24.00 -18.16
N ALA A 560 -8.82 -23.47 -18.35
CA ALA A 560 -9.75 -23.26 -17.25
C ALA A 560 -10.11 -24.59 -16.56
N LEU A 561 -10.41 -25.63 -17.33
CA LEU A 561 -10.71 -26.97 -16.80
C LEU A 561 -9.49 -27.61 -16.13
N PHE A 562 -8.34 -27.57 -16.80
CA PHE A 562 -7.12 -28.23 -16.33
C PHE A 562 -6.53 -27.57 -15.08
N THR A 563 -6.53 -26.24 -15.00
CA THR A 563 -6.08 -25.53 -13.80
C THR A 563 -7.03 -25.73 -12.61
N GLY A 564 -8.33 -25.90 -12.87
CA GLY A 564 -9.30 -26.34 -11.87
C GLY A 564 -9.02 -27.76 -11.35
N LEU A 565 -8.75 -28.69 -12.26
CA LEU A 565 -8.34 -30.06 -11.91
C LEU A 565 -7.03 -30.07 -11.10
N ALA A 566 -6.03 -29.29 -11.53
CA ALA A 566 -4.75 -29.20 -10.84
C ALA A 566 -4.91 -28.64 -9.41
N ALA A 567 -5.73 -27.60 -9.23
CA ALA A 567 -6.07 -27.07 -7.92
C ALA A 567 -6.79 -28.11 -7.04
N TRP A 568 -7.72 -28.88 -7.62
CA TRP A 568 -8.38 -29.97 -6.91
C TRP A 568 -7.39 -31.06 -6.49
N VAL A 569 -6.51 -31.52 -7.38
CA VAL A 569 -5.46 -32.51 -7.05
C VAL A 569 -4.57 -31.99 -5.93
N TYR A 570 -4.13 -30.73 -6.00
CA TYR A 570 -3.34 -30.10 -4.95
C TYR A 570 -4.07 -30.08 -3.60
N ALA A 571 -5.37 -29.76 -3.59
CA ALA A 571 -6.19 -29.77 -2.39
C ALA A 571 -6.30 -31.19 -1.78
N GLN A 572 -6.37 -32.24 -2.60
CA GLN A 572 -6.36 -33.62 -2.11
C GLN A 572 -5.01 -34.02 -1.50
N ALA A 573 -3.92 -33.50 -2.06
CA ALA A 573 -2.56 -33.70 -1.56
C ALA A 573 -2.24 -32.89 -0.29
N ALA A 574 -3.10 -31.94 0.10
CA ALA A 574 -2.96 -31.13 1.31
C ALA A 574 -3.01 -31.93 2.65
N ARG A 575 -3.17 -33.25 2.57
CA ARG A 575 -3.02 -34.19 3.70
C ARG A 575 -1.56 -34.46 4.06
N LEU A 576 -0.62 -34.18 3.16
CA LEU A 576 0.81 -34.36 3.37
C LEU A 576 1.39 -33.22 4.24
N PRO A 577 2.52 -33.44 4.94
CA PRO A 577 3.24 -32.35 5.60
C PRO A 577 3.55 -31.23 4.62
N ARG A 578 3.27 -29.98 5.00
CA ARG A 578 3.32 -28.81 4.12
C ARG A 578 4.67 -28.63 3.43
N SER A 579 5.78 -28.84 4.14
CA SER A 579 7.13 -28.73 3.56
C SER A 579 7.40 -29.79 2.49
N ARG A 580 6.94 -31.03 2.69
CA ARG A 580 7.04 -32.12 1.70
C ARG A 580 6.14 -31.86 0.49
N LEU A 581 4.95 -31.32 0.71
CA LEU A 581 4.04 -30.96 -0.38
C LEU A 581 4.64 -29.88 -1.28
N ILE A 582 5.20 -28.82 -0.68
CA ILE A 582 5.86 -27.73 -1.42
C ILE A 582 7.10 -28.26 -2.15
N ALA A 583 8.00 -28.97 -1.47
CA ALA A 583 9.20 -29.55 -2.09
C ALA A 583 8.86 -30.48 -3.26
N GLY A 584 7.90 -31.39 -3.06
CA GLY A 584 7.47 -32.33 -4.10
C GLY A 584 6.84 -31.61 -5.29
N THR A 585 6.03 -30.58 -5.05
CA THR A 585 5.44 -29.79 -6.14
C THR A 585 6.51 -29.03 -6.91
N LEU A 586 7.49 -28.40 -6.23
CA LEU A 586 8.61 -27.73 -6.90
C LEU A 586 9.42 -28.71 -7.76
N ALA A 587 9.71 -29.90 -7.24
CA ALA A 587 10.42 -30.95 -7.97
C ALA A 587 9.64 -31.45 -9.20
N VAL A 588 8.32 -31.66 -9.07
CA VAL A 588 7.45 -32.06 -10.19
C VAL A 588 7.41 -30.97 -11.28
N LEU A 589 7.35 -29.70 -10.90
CA LEU A 589 7.35 -28.60 -11.88
C LEU A 589 8.72 -28.48 -12.59
N ALA A 590 9.84 -28.60 -11.87
CA ALA A 590 11.18 -28.58 -12.46
C ALA A 590 11.40 -29.79 -13.38
N ALA A 591 11.02 -31.00 -12.95
CA ALA A 591 11.08 -32.21 -13.77
C ALA A 591 10.15 -32.12 -14.98
N GLY A 592 8.99 -31.48 -14.84
CA GLY A 592 8.08 -31.21 -15.95
C GLY A 592 8.70 -30.32 -17.03
N LEU A 593 9.46 -29.28 -16.66
CA LEU A 593 10.19 -28.46 -17.64
C LEU A 593 11.26 -29.26 -18.38
N LEU A 594 11.99 -30.15 -17.70
CA LEU A 594 12.94 -31.07 -18.35
C LEU A 594 12.23 -32.06 -19.27
N GLY A 595 11.09 -32.60 -18.84
CA GLY A 595 10.26 -33.48 -19.66
C GLY A 595 9.75 -32.78 -20.91
N TRP A 596 9.30 -31.53 -20.80
CA TRP A 596 8.86 -30.74 -21.95
C TRP A 596 9.99 -30.34 -22.88
N TRP A 597 11.19 -30.10 -22.36
CA TRP A 597 12.39 -29.95 -23.19
C TRP A 597 12.68 -31.23 -23.99
N ALA A 598 12.64 -32.40 -23.36
CA ALA A 598 12.86 -33.68 -24.04
C ALA A 598 11.76 -34.01 -25.06
N LEU A 599 10.51 -33.64 -24.77
CA LEU A 599 9.35 -33.81 -25.65
C LEU A 599 9.24 -32.71 -26.71
N ALA A 600 10.08 -31.68 -26.69
CA ALA A 600 9.98 -30.55 -27.60
C ALA A 600 10.04 -30.94 -29.09
N PRO A 601 10.86 -31.89 -29.55
CA PRO A 601 10.82 -32.34 -30.94
C PRO A 601 9.46 -32.92 -31.34
N LEU A 602 8.80 -33.66 -30.43
CA LEU A 602 7.44 -34.16 -30.65
C LEU A 602 6.43 -33.02 -30.59
N ALA A 603 6.60 -32.04 -29.70
CA ALA A 603 5.78 -30.84 -29.64
C ALA A 603 5.84 -30.03 -30.94
N ILE A 604 6.98 -30.03 -31.63
CA ILE A 604 7.18 -29.36 -32.93
C ILE A 604 6.56 -30.15 -34.09
N LYS A 605 6.44 -31.47 -33.96
CA LYS A 605 5.90 -32.34 -35.01
C LYS A 605 4.39 -32.58 -34.87
N TYR A 606 3.90 -32.67 -33.64
CA TYR A 606 2.53 -33.08 -33.32
C TYR A 606 1.81 -32.00 -32.52
N GLY A 607 0.74 -31.45 -33.10
CA GLY A 607 -0.09 -30.43 -32.47
C GLY A 607 -0.56 -30.80 -31.05
N ALA A 608 -0.98 -32.05 -30.85
CA ALA A 608 -1.40 -32.58 -29.54
C ALA A 608 -0.46 -32.20 -28.41
N VAL A 609 0.84 -32.36 -28.68
CA VAL A 609 1.90 -32.25 -27.69
C VAL A 609 2.15 -30.77 -27.39
N SER A 610 2.07 -29.88 -28.38
CA SER A 610 2.10 -28.43 -28.18
C SER A 610 0.87 -27.89 -27.43
N PHE A 611 -0.31 -28.45 -27.70
CA PHE A 611 -1.55 -28.12 -26.98
C PHE A 611 -1.44 -28.53 -25.50
N ALA A 612 -1.00 -29.76 -25.22
CA ALA A 612 -0.77 -30.26 -23.87
C ALA A 612 0.30 -29.44 -23.13
N PHE A 613 1.39 -29.06 -23.80
CA PHE A 613 2.40 -28.15 -23.25
C PHE A 613 1.81 -26.81 -22.84
N SER A 614 0.91 -26.27 -23.66
CA SER A 614 0.25 -24.98 -23.39
C SER A 614 -0.65 -25.02 -22.16
N MET A 615 -1.40 -26.11 -21.97
CA MET A 615 -2.21 -26.31 -20.76
C MET A 615 -1.34 -26.50 -19.52
N TRP A 616 -0.27 -27.28 -19.65
CA TRP A 616 0.66 -27.53 -18.56
C TRP A 616 1.36 -26.25 -18.10
N THR A 617 1.79 -25.40 -19.03
CA THR A 617 2.44 -24.11 -18.72
C THR A 617 1.51 -23.12 -18.02
N ASP A 618 0.20 -23.12 -18.32
CA ASP A 618 -0.78 -22.32 -17.58
C ASP A 618 -0.94 -22.82 -16.14
N ALA A 619 -0.96 -24.13 -15.92
CA ALA A 619 -0.97 -24.70 -14.57
C ALA A 619 0.34 -24.42 -13.82
N PHE A 620 1.50 -24.56 -14.48
CA PHE A 620 2.81 -24.22 -13.95
C PHE A 620 2.85 -22.77 -13.45
N ALA A 621 2.39 -21.81 -14.25
CA ALA A 621 2.34 -20.40 -13.86
C ALA A 621 1.54 -20.16 -12.57
N ILE A 622 0.31 -20.67 -12.53
CA ILE A 622 -0.60 -20.46 -11.41
C ILE A 622 -0.08 -21.14 -10.14
N ILE A 623 0.36 -22.40 -10.24
CA ILE A 623 0.87 -23.16 -9.10
C ILE A 623 2.13 -22.49 -8.55
N SER A 624 3.05 -22.05 -9.40
CA SER A 624 4.31 -21.40 -8.98
C SER A 624 4.06 -20.17 -8.11
N VAL A 625 3.18 -19.26 -8.56
CA VAL A 625 2.81 -18.06 -7.80
C VAL A 625 2.07 -18.44 -6.51
N THR A 626 1.16 -19.42 -6.59
CA THR A 626 0.38 -19.89 -5.43
C THR A 626 1.28 -20.47 -4.34
N LEU A 627 2.27 -21.28 -4.70
CA LEU A 627 3.21 -21.87 -3.75
C LEU A 627 4.00 -20.81 -3.00
N PHE A 628 4.52 -19.81 -3.71
CA PHE A 628 5.27 -18.72 -3.10
C PHE A 628 4.42 -17.96 -2.08
N TRP A 629 3.24 -17.46 -2.49
CA TRP A 629 2.39 -16.67 -1.58
C TRP A 629 1.84 -17.53 -0.43
N SER A 630 1.55 -18.80 -0.68
CA SER A 630 1.14 -19.74 0.37
C SER A 630 2.24 -19.95 1.43
N TYR A 631 3.50 -20.03 1.01
CA TYR A 631 4.64 -20.16 1.93
C TYR A 631 5.00 -18.83 2.61
N ALA A 632 4.98 -17.72 1.87
CA ALA A 632 5.25 -16.39 2.41
C ALA A 632 4.22 -16.01 3.50
N ASN A 633 2.93 -16.27 3.26
CA ASN A 633 1.88 -16.05 4.26
C ASN A 633 2.03 -16.92 5.52
N ASP A 634 2.71 -18.07 5.43
CA ASP A 634 2.99 -18.95 6.57
C ASP A 634 4.18 -18.42 7.39
N ARG A 635 5.22 -17.93 6.72
CA ARG A 635 6.50 -17.54 7.32
C ARG A 635 6.59 -16.08 7.75
N PHE A 636 5.84 -15.19 7.12
CA PHE A 636 5.82 -13.76 7.41
C PHE A 636 4.43 -13.36 7.90
N LYS A 637 4.33 -12.96 9.17
CA LYS A 637 3.08 -12.54 9.83
C LYS A 637 3.27 -11.15 10.45
N GLY A 638 2.17 -10.49 10.81
CA GLY A 638 2.21 -9.19 11.49
C GLY A 638 3.01 -8.14 10.73
N ASP A 639 3.98 -7.53 11.40
CA ASP A 639 4.80 -6.46 10.84
C ASP A 639 5.82 -6.93 9.80
N ALA A 640 6.29 -8.18 9.90
CA ALA A 640 7.13 -8.78 8.87
C ALA A 640 6.38 -8.88 7.52
N ALA A 641 5.08 -9.21 7.53
CA ALA A 641 4.27 -9.24 6.30
C ALA A 641 4.12 -7.84 5.68
N LYS A 642 3.81 -6.82 6.50
CA LYS A 642 3.68 -5.42 6.05
C LYS A 642 4.98 -4.89 5.45
N ARG A 643 6.12 -5.28 6.02
CA ARG A 643 7.46 -4.90 5.56
C ARG A 643 7.85 -5.60 4.27
N TRP A 644 7.69 -6.92 4.18
CA TRP A 644 8.29 -7.71 3.10
C TRP A 644 7.42 -7.89 1.86
N PHE A 645 6.09 -7.90 1.98
CA PHE A 645 5.22 -8.29 0.85
C PHE A 645 5.30 -7.32 -0.33
N GLY A 646 5.51 -6.02 -0.07
CA GLY A 646 5.79 -5.03 -1.11
C GLY A 646 7.09 -5.34 -1.86
N TYR A 647 8.16 -5.68 -1.14
CA TYR A 647 9.44 -6.06 -1.74
C TYR A 647 9.35 -7.37 -2.52
N PHE A 648 8.57 -8.36 -2.07
CA PHE A 648 8.33 -9.59 -2.82
C PHE A 648 7.67 -9.32 -4.17
N ALA A 649 6.62 -8.48 -4.19
CA ALA A 649 5.98 -8.09 -5.44
C ALA A 649 6.96 -7.38 -6.39
N ALA A 650 7.80 -6.49 -5.87
CA ALA A 650 8.84 -5.81 -6.65
C ALA A 650 9.91 -6.76 -7.19
N ALA A 651 10.37 -7.72 -6.38
CA ALA A 651 11.32 -8.75 -6.78
C ALA A 651 10.74 -9.63 -7.89
N GLY A 652 9.44 -9.96 -7.82
CA GLY A 652 8.73 -10.65 -8.89
C GLY A 652 8.74 -9.87 -10.21
N ALA A 653 8.39 -8.58 -10.19
CA ALA A 653 8.42 -7.72 -11.38
C ALA A 653 9.83 -7.61 -11.98
N LEU A 654 10.86 -7.43 -11.15
CA LEU A 654 12.26 -7.46 -11.58
C LEU A 654 12.62 -8.82 -12.20
N GLY A 655 12.15 -9.92 -11.62
CA GLY A 655 12.29 -11.27 -12.17
C GLY A 655 11.67 -11.38 -13.56
N GLY A 656 10.47 -10.84 -13.77
CA GLY A 656 9.81 -10.82 -15.07
C GLY A 656 10.59 -10.06 -16.14
N MET A 657 11.16 -8.90 -15.77
CA MET A 657 12.09 -8.15 -16.64
C MET A 657 13.33 -8.98 -16.97
N THR A 658 13.98 -9.58 -15.97
CA THR A 658 15.20 -10.37 -16.19
C THR A 658 14.93 -11.62 -17.02
N GLY A 659 13.85 -12.36 -16.76
CA GLY A 659 13.46 -13.52 -17.55
C GLY A 659 13.21 -13.17 -19.02
N SER A 660 12.50 -12.07 -19.26
CA SER A 660 12.25 -11.54 -20.60
C SER A 660 13.55 -11.10 -21.30
N ALA A 661 14.46 -10.44 -20.58
CA ALA A 661 15.77 -10.03 -21.10
C ALA A 661 16.64 -11.26 -21.44
N LEU A 662 16.66 -12.28 -20.59
CA LEU A 662 17.38 -13.54 -20.84
C LEU A 662 16.91 -14.20 -22.14
N VAL A 663 15.59 -14.30 -22.35
CA VAL A 663 15.07 -14.83 -23.63
C VAL A 663 15.54 -13.97 -24.80
N LYS A 664 15.40 -12.65 -24.72
CA LYS A 664 15.80 -11.75 -25.82
C LYS A 664 17.28 -11.87 -26.18
N LEU A 665 18.16 -12.04 -25.18
CA LEU A 665 19.60 -12.15 -25.40
C LEU A 665 20.01 -13.53 -25.94
N LEU A 666 19.33 -14.59 -25.52
CA LEU A 666 19.75 -15.97 -25.78
C LEU A 666 18.99 -16.65 -26.92
N ILE A 667 17.82 -16.15 -27.30
CA ILE A 667 16.99 -16.76 -28.35
C ILE A 667 17.71 -16.85 -29.70
N GLY A 668 18.54 -15.86 -30.04
CA GLY A 668 19.27 -15.84 -31.30
C GLY A 668 20.38 -16.89 -31.41
N SER A 669 20.97 -17.31 -30.29
CA SER A 669 22.06 -18.29 -30.26
C SER A 669 21.60 -19.70 -29.88
N LEU A 670 20.63 -19.82 -28.96
CA LEU A 670 20.17 -21.10 -28.43
C LEU A 670 18.88 -21.60 -29.11
N GLY A 671 18.09 -20.72 -29.73
CA GLY A 671 16.75 -21.04 -30.18
C GLY A 671 15.76 -21.22 -29.01
N SER A 672 14.49 -21.52 -29.35
CA SER A 672 13.38 -21.51 -28.39
C SER A 672 13.36 -22.69 -27.41
N VAL A 673 13.79 -23.88 -27.85
CA VAL A 673 13.72 -25.13 -27.06
C VAL A 673 14.66 -25.12 -25.86
N PRO A 674 15.96 -24.78 -25.98
CA PRO A 674 16.88 -24.85 -24.85
C PRO A 674 16.58 -23.85 -23.73
N LEU A 675 15.77 -22.82 -23.98
CA LEU A 675 15.30 -21.90 -22.95
C LEU A 675 14.47 -22.61 -21.85
N LEU A 676 13.85 -23.76 -22.17
CA LEU A 676 13.18 -24.59 -21.16
C LEU A 676 14.15 -25.16 -20.13
N LEU A 677 15.41 -25.44 -20.51
CA LEU A 677 16.45 -25.86 -19.57
C LEU A 677 16.83 -24.71 -18.62
N ILE A 678 16.88 -23.48 -19.11
CA ILE A 678 17.09 -22.29 -18.27
C ILE A 678 15.94 -22.16 -17.27
N GLY A 679 14.68 -22.29 -17.75
CA GLY A 679 13.51 -22.33 -16.88
C GLY A 679 13.61 -23.41 -15.81
N ALA A 680 14.00 -24.63 -16.18
CA ALA A 680 14.18 -25.76 -15.27
C ALA A 680 15.28 -25.48 -14.23
N GLY A 681 16.41 -24.89 -14.64
CA GLY A 681 17.50 -24.49 -13.75
C GLY A 681 17.08 -23.42 -12.74
N LEU A 682 16.37 -22.38 -13.19
CA LEU A 682 15.81 -21.36 -12.31
C LEU A 682 14.84 -21.98 -11.29
N PHE A 683 13.99 -22.92 -11.72
CA PHE A 683 13.04 -23.59 -10.83
C PHE A 683 13.71 -24.57 -9.85
N ALA A 684 14.77 -25.27 -10.28
CA ALA A 684 15.59 -26.09 -9.40
C ALA A 684 16.29 -25.23 -8.33
N ALA A 685 16.75 -24.03 -8.70
CA ALA A 685 17.32 -23.07 -7.75
C ALA A 685 16.30 -22.63 -6.69
N ILE A 686 15.02 -22.49 -7.04
CA ILE A 686 13.93 -22.25 -6.07
C ILE A 686 13.86 -23.39 -5.05
N GLY A 687 14.00 -24.65 -5.47
CA GLY A 687 14.05 -25.80 -4.56
C GLY A 687 15.21 -25.70 -3.56
N GLY A 688 16.38 -25.24 -4.01
CA GLY A 688 17.52 -24.95 -3.14
C GLY A 688 17.26 -23.81 -2.16
N VAL A 689 16.70 -22.69 -2.64
CA VAL A 689 16.28 -21.55 -1.81
C VAL A 689 15.27 -21.99 -0.76
N PHE A 690 14.25 -22.76 -1.14
CA PHE A 690 13.26 -23.32 -0.22
C PHE A 690 13.92 -24.20 0.84
N ALA A 691 14.83 -25.10 0.46
CA ALA A 691 15.56 -25.95 1.40
C ALA A 691 16.40 -25.11 2.39
N LEU A 692 17.00 -24.00 1.95
CA LEU A 692 17.69 -23.06 2.84
C LEU A 692 16.72 -22.34 3.78
N MET A 693 15.54 -21.94 3.31
CA MET A 693 14.51 -21.29 4.14
C MET A 693 13.92 -22.22 5.21
N GLU A 694 13.82 -23.52 4.92
CA GLU A 694 13.37 -24.54 5.88
C GLU A 694 14.42 -24.85 6.96
N ARG A 695 15.71 -24.55 6.71
CA ARG A 695 16.77 -24.63 7.73
C ARG A 695 16.75 -23.45 8.71
N ILE A 696 16.07 -22.36 8.38
CA ILE A 696 15.92 -21.22 9.27
C ILE A 696 14.82 -21.57 10.29
N PRO A 697 15.12 -21.60 11.60
CA PRO A 697 14.16 -21.94 12.63
C PRO A 697 12.87 -21.11 12.52
N ARG A 698 11.74 -21.73 12.83
CA ARG A 698 10.49 -21.00 13.02
C ARG A 698 10.57 -20.33 14.39
N ALA A 699 10.22 -19.04 14.49
CA ALA A 699 10.20 -18.35 15.78
C ALA A 699 9.32 -19.14 16.78
N GLU A 700 9.85 -19.45 17.96
CA GLU A 700 9.13 -20.18 19.00
C GLU A 700 7.87 -19.40 19.38
N GLY A 701 6.72 -20.08 19.35
CA GLY A 701 5.38 -19.47 19.38
C GLY A 701 4.58 -19.64 18.08
N THR A 702 5.25 -19.91 16.96
CA THR A 702 4.57 -20.18 15.67
C THR A 702 4.16 -21.66 15.48
N ALA A 703 4.65 -22.57 16.33
CA ALA A 703 4.31 -23.99 16.28
C ALA A 703 2.99 -24.35 16.99
N ALA A 704 2.42 -23.43 17.78
CA ALA A 704 1.18 -23.63 18.53
C ALA A 704 0.17 -22.46 18.38
N ALA A 705 0.38 -21.56 17.41
CA ALA A 705 -0.70 -20.71 16.94
C ALA A 705 -1.67 -21.64 16.20
N SER A 706 -2.75 -21.98 16.89
CA SER A 706 -3.97 -22.64 16.40
C SER A 706 -3.97 -22.81 14.88
N THR A 707 -4.09 -24.06 14.41
CA THR A 707 -4.87 -24.33 13.20
C THR A 707 -6.03 -23.34 13.26
N PRO A 708 -6.15 -22.37 12.32
CA PRO A 708 -7.28 -21.47 12.36
C PRO A 708 -8.47 -22.41 12.48
N GLU A 709 -9.26 -22.20 13.55
CA GLU A 709 -10.51 -22.90 13.75
C GLU A 709 -11.12 -23.01 12.36
N LYS A 710 -11.30 -24.24 11.85
CA LYS A 710 -11.80 -24.45 10.49
C LYS A 710 -13.19 -23.81 10.48
N LYS A 711 -13.28 -22.51 10.21
CA LYS A 711 -14.51 -21.90 9.74
C LYS A 711 -14.76 -22.65 8.45
N ASP A 712 -15.75 -23.54 8.50
CA ASP A 712 -16.18 -24.27 7.33
C ASP A 712 -16.35 -23.25 6.21
N LEU A 713 -15.51 -23.37 5.17
CA LEU A 713 -15.62 -22.54 3.99
C LEU A 713 -17.05 -22.73 3.49
N ALA A 714 -17.84 -21.65 3.50
CA ALA A 714 -19.20 -21.71 3.03
C ALA A 714 -19.22 -22.32 1.63
N SER A 715 -20.23 -23.15 1.35
CA SER A 715 -20.32 -23.77 0.03
C SER A 715 -20.24 -22.70 -1.07
N PRO A 716 -19.62 -22.99 -2.23
CA PRO A 716 -19.52 -22.02 -3.33
C PRO A 716 -20.88 -21.41 -3.71
N LEU A 717 -21.97 -22.17 -3.57
CA LEU A 717 -23.35 -21.72 -3.77
C LEU A 717 -23.82 -20.70 -2.73
N ALA A 718 -23.43 -20.87 -1.47
CA ALA A 718 -23.74 -19.91 -0.40
C ALA A 718 -23.01 -18.58 -0.64
N VAL A 719 -21.72 -18.64 -1.02
CA VAL A 719 -20.94 -17.44 -1.37
C VAL A 719 -21.53 -16.76 -2.62
N ALA A 720 -21.93 -17.53 -3.64
CA ALA A 720 -22.58 -16.98 -4.83
C ALA A 720 -23.90 -16.27 -4.50
N ARG A 721 -24.74 -16.84 -3.62
CA ARG A 721 -25.96 -16.17 -3.14
C ARG A 721 -25.66 -14.88 -2.38
N ALA A 722 -24.63 -14.88 -1.52
CA ALA A 722 -24.20 -13.69 -0.80
C ALA A 722 -23.71 -12.57 -1.75
N VAL A 723 -22.98 -12.94 -2.81
CA VAL A 723 -22.56 -12.02 -3.87
C VAL A 723 -23.77 -11.41 -4.58
N LEU A 724 -24.75 -12.24 -4.97
CA LEU A 724 -25.95 -11.78 -5.66
C LEU A 724 -26.86 -10.89 -4.79
N ALA A 725 -26.85 -11.10 -3.47
CA ALA A 725 -27.63 -10.30 -2.52
C ALA A 725 -27.03 -8.91 -2.26
N SER A 726 -25.76 -8.67 -2.61
CA SER A 726 -25.07 -7.42 -2.33
C SER A 726 -24.71 -6.67 -3.62
N PRO A 727 -25.26 -5.47 -3.86
CA PRO A 727 -24.93 -4.67 -5.05
C PRO A 727 -23.42 -4.39 -5.18
N PHE A 728 -22.74 -4.16 -4.06
CA PHE A 728 -21.30 -3.94 -4.03
C PHE A 728 -20.51 -5.21 -4.40
N LEU A 729 -20.83 -6.36 -3.79
CA LEU A 729 -20.12 -7.62 -4.11
C LEU A 729 -20.41 -8.09 -5.54
N LEU A 730 -21.62 -7.83 -6.05
CA LEU A 730 -21.97 -8.07 -7.44
C LEU A 730 -21.12 -7.21 -8.38
N ALA A 731 -21.02 -5.90 -8.14
CA ALA A 731 -20.19 -5.00 -8.93
C ALA A 731 -18.70 -5.40 -8.88
N LEU A 732 -18.20 -5.76 -7.69
CA LEU A 732 -16.83 -6.25 -7.51
C LEU A 732 -16.56 -7.55 -8.27
N THR A 733 -17.49 -8.50 -8.19
CA THR A 733 -17.42 -9.77 -8.92
C THR A 733 -17.48 -9.54 -10.43
N ALA A 734 -18.34 -8.63 -10.89
CA ALA A 734 -18.42 -8.25 -12.30
C ALA A 734 -17.12 -7.60 -12.79
N VAL A 735 -16.51 -6.71 -12.00
CA VAL A 735 -15.20 -6.12 -12.32
C VAL A 735 -14.14 -7.21 -12.46
N VAL A 736 -14.04 -8.17 -11.53
CA VAL A 736 -13.03 -9.24 -11.63
C VAL A 736 -13.31 -10.19 -12.78
N PHE A 737 -14.58 -10.52 -13.03
CA PHE A 737 -14.98 -11.34 -14.18
C PHE A 737 -14.58 -10.67 -15.50
N LEU A 738 -14.89 -9.38 -15.67
CA LEU A 738 -14.61 -8.64 -16.90
C LEU A 738 -13.12 -8.27 -17.06
N GLU A 739 -12.41 -7.96 -15.96
CA GLU A 739 -10.96 -7.78 -15.92
C GLU A 739 -10.22 -9.03 -16.42
N ARG A 740 -10.83 -10.20 -16.27
CA ARG A 740 -10.28 -11.43 -16.83
C ARG A 740 -10.77 -11.72 -18.25
N LEU A 741 -12.07 -11.59 -18.50
CA LEU A 741 -12.70 -11.91 -19.78
C LEU A 741 -12.20 -11.00 -20.91
N VAL A 742 -12.23 -9.68 -20.72
CA VAL A 742 -12.02 -8.69 -21.78
C VAL A 742 -10.58 -8.71 -22.33
N PRO A 743 -9.52 -8.76 -21.50
CA PRO A 743 -8.16 -8.86 -22.00
C PRO A 743 -7.85 -10.13 -22.79
N ASP A 744 -8.58 -11.23 -22.59
CA ASP A 744 -8.38 -12.45 -23.39
C ASP A 744 -8.77 -12.24 -24.87
N PHE A 745 -9.72 -11.34 -25.16
CA PHE A 745 -10.02 -10.92 -26.54
C PHE A 745 -8.91 -10.03 -27.10
N SER A 746 -8.42 -9.06 -26.31
CA SER A 746 -7.31 -8.19 -26.70
C SER A 746 -6.03 -9.01 -26.99
N GLY A 747 -5.77 -10.03 -26.18
CA GLY A 747 -4.66 -10.96 -26.34
C GLY A 747 -4.82 -11.87 -27.57
N TYR A 748 -6.03 -12.31 -27.89
CA TYR A 748 -6.32 -13.02 -29.15
C TYR A 748 -6.00 -12.13 -30.37
N LEU A 749 -6.49 -10.89 -30.39
CA LEU A 749 -6.24 -9.96 -31.50
C LEU A 749 -4.75 -9.65 -31.66
N PHE A 750 -4.06 -9.40 -30.55
CA PHE A 750 -2.60 -9.20 -30.55
C PHE A 750 -1.85 -10.42 -31.08
N SER A 751 -2.24 -11.61 -30.65
CA SER A 751 -1.59 -12.85 -31.08
C SER A 751 -1.85 -13.16 -32.55
N ALA A 752 -3.04 -12.85 -33.07
CA ALA A 752 -3.36 -12.95 -34.48
C ALA A 752 -2.47 -12.02 -35.31
N MET A 753 -2.39 -10.73 -34.95
CA MET A 753 -1.56 -9.77 -35.66
C MET A 753 -0.06 -10.06 -35.54
N ALA A 754 0.40 -10.51 -34.36
CA ALA A 754 1.79 -10.84 -34.15
C ALA A 754 2.19 -12.08 -34.97
N ARG A 755 1.32 -13.08 -35.07
CA ARG A 755 1.60 -14.26 -35.88
C ARG A 755 1.78 -13.92 -37.36
N ASP A 756 0.98 -13.00 -37.89
CA ASP A 756 1.05 -12.58 -39.28
C ASP A 756 2.29 -11.70 -39.56
N ALA A 757 2.74 -10.92 -38.57
CA ALA A 757 3.87 -10.01 -38.70
C ALA A 757 5.24 -10.70 -38.62
N PHE A 758 5.36 -11.88 -38.00
CA PHE A 758 6.63 -12.56 -37.77
C PHE A 758 6.71 -13.92 -38.46
N ALA A 759 7.68 -14.07 -39.36
CA ALA A 759 7.84 -15.26 -40.19
C ALA A 759 8.39 -16.49 -39.44
N THR A 760 9.25 -16.28 -38.44
CA THR A 760 9.93 -17.38 -37.72
C THR A 760 9.52 -17.44 -36.25
N ARG A 761 9.58 -18.64 -35.65
CA ARG A 761 9.29 -18.85 -34.23
C ARG A 761 10.20 -18.01 -33.35
N GLU A 762 11.47 -17.93 -33.71
CA GLU A 762 12.52 -17.21 -33.00
C GLU A 762 12.22 -15.70 -33.01
N SER A 763 11.85 -15.13 -34.16
CA SER A 763 11.46 -13.71 -34.26
C SER A 763 10.21 -13.39 -33.44
N LEU A 764 9.22 -14.27 -33.45
CA LEU A 764 8.00 -14.11 -32.65
C LEU A 764 8.30 -14.23 -31.14
N THR A 765 9.15 -15.18 -30.75
CA THR A 765 9.60 -15.35 -29.36
C THR A 765 10.35 -14.11 -28.87
N ALA A 766 11.25 -13.57 -29.69
CA ALA A 766 12.00 -12.35 -29.37
C ALA A 766 11.08 -11.13 -29.22
N PHE A 767 10.06 -10.99 -30.07
CA PHE A 767 9.05 -9.94 -29.95
C PHE A 767 8.25 -10.07 -28.65
N MET A 768 7.74 -11.27 -28.34
CA MET A 768 6.98 -11.55 -27.11
C MET A 768 7.83 -11.30 -25.85
N ALA A 769 9.11 -11.67 -25.89
CA ALA A 769 10.05 -11.37 -24.81
C ALA A 769 10.30 -9.86 -24.68
N SER A 770 10.46 -9.13 -25.79
CA SER A 770 10.63 -7.68 -25.74
C SER A 770 9.38 -6.97 -25.21
N PHE A 771 8.19 -7.45 -25.57
CA PHE A 771 6.92 -6.95 -25.03
C PHE A 771 6.86 -7.15 -23.51
N GLY A 772 7.12 -8.38 -23.04
CA GLY A 772 7.14 -8.70 -21.61
C GLY A 772 8.17 -7.89 -20.82
N PHE A 773 9.34 -7.59 -21.40
CA PHE A 773 10.36 -6.75 -20.77
C PHE A 773 9.83 -5.34 -20.48
N TRP A 774 9.28 -4.67 -21.50
CA TRP A 774 8.78 -3.31 -21.35
C TRP A 774 7.55 -3.24 -20.45
N GLU A 775 6.67 -4.23 -20.53
CA GLU A 775 5.48 -4.30 -19.67
C GLU A 775 5.88 -4.38 -18.19
N ASN A 776 6.84 -5.25 -17.84
CA ASN A 776 7.30 -5.36 -16.46
C ASN A 776 8.08 -4.12 -16.00
N LEU A 777 8.86 -3.49 -16.89
CA LEU A 777 9.54 -2.23 -16.56
C LEU A 777 8.53 -1.12 -16.24
N ALA A 778 7.48 -0.99 -17.06
CA ALA A 778 6.42 -0.01 -16.83
C ALA A 778 5.65 -0.30 -15.53
N ALA A 779 5.31 -1.58 -15.28
CA ALA A 779 4.69 -2.01 -14.03
C ALA A 779 5.56 -1.70 -12.81
N LEU A 780 6.87 -1.96 -12.88
CA LEU A 780 7.83 -1.66 -11.81
C LEU A 780 7.91 -0.15 -11.53
N ALA A 781 8.13 0.67 -12.57
CA ALA A 781 8.20 2.12 -12.44
C ALA A 781 6.91 2.69 -11.81
N THR A 782 5.77 2.10 -12.17
CA THR A 782 4.46 2.55 -11.72
C THR A 782 4.16 2.16 -10.30
N GLY A 783 4.46 0.91 -9.93
CA GLY A 783 4.26 0.41 -8.58
C GLY A 783 5.02 1.24 -7.53
N PHE A 784 6.23 1.72 -7.87
CA PHE A 784 7.04 2.54 -6.96
C PHE A 784 6.68 4.03 -6.96
N LEU A 785 6.41 4.61 -8.13
CA LEU A 785 6.36 6.07 -8.28
C LEU A 785 4.94 6.62 -8.47
N LEU A 786 4.10 5.90 -9.21
CA LEU A 786 2.86 6.46 -9.74
C LEU A 786 1.62 5.96 -9.02
N THR A 787 1.60 4.74 -8.49
CA THR A 787 0.38 4.17 -7.87
C THR A 787 -0.16 5.03 -6.72
N ARG A 788 0.71 5.52 -5.82
CA ARG A 788 0.30 6.42 -4.73
C ARG A 788 -0.24 7.75 -5.27
N TRP A 789 0.43 8.31 -6.29
CA TRP A 789 0.01 9.57 -6.92
C TRP A 789 -1.35 9.43 -7.61
N VAL A 790 -1.54 8.40 -8.44
CA VAL A 790 -2.80 8.11 -9.16
C VAL A 790 -3.96 7.92 -8.19
N LEU A 791 -3.78 7.11 -7.14
CA LEU A 791 -4.84 6.88 -6.15
C LEU A 791 -5.18 8.14 -5.35
N LYS A 792 -4.19 8.99 -5.02
CA LYS A 792 -4.41 10.24 -4.29
C LYS A 792 -5.10 11.30 -5.15
N THR A 793 -4.78 11.39 -6.45
CA THR A 793 -5.33 12.42 -7.35
C THR A 793 -6.68 12.05 -7.95
N LEU A 794 -6.85 10.79 -8.38
CA LEU A 794 -8.07 10.33 -9.06
C LEU A 794 -9.06 9.66 -8.10
N GLY A 795 -8.60 9.16 -6.95
CA GLY A 795 -9.39 8.32 -6.05
C GLY A 795 -9.59 6.90 -6.60
N VAL A 796 -10.09 6.00 -5.75
CA VAL A 796 -10.27 4.57 -6.08
C VAL A 796 -11.20 4.37 -7.27
N GLY A 797 -12.37 5.02 -7.26
CA GLY A 797 -13.41 4.84 -8.29
C GLY A 797 -12.95 5.23 -9.69
N LYS A 798 -12.31 6.39 -9.88
CA LYS A 798 -11.82 6.81 -11.21
C LYS A 798 -10.61 5.99 -11.65
N THR A 799 -9.77 5.54 -10.73
CA THR A 799 -8.63 4.66 -11.04
C THR A 799 -9.09 3.33 -11.63
N LEU A 800 -10.21 2.77 -11.14
CA LEU A 800 -10.81 1.55 -11.68
C LEU A 800 -11.33 1.72 -13.12
N LEU A 801 -11.59 2.94 -13.58
CA LEU A 801 -12.08 3.19 -14.94
C LEU A 801 -10.98 3.19 -16.00
N ILE A 802 -9.72 3.45 -15.62
CA ILE A 802 -8.61 3.58 -16.57
C ILE A 802 -8.51 2.33 -17.44
N GLY A 803 -8.69 1.14 -16.83
CA GLY A 803 -8.49 -0.11 -17.54
C GLY A 803 -9.52 -0.59 -18.53
N PRO A 804 -10.80 -0.60 -18.17
CA PRO A 804 -11.83 -0.81 -19.15
C PRO A 804 -11.83 0.27 -20.25
N LEU A 805 -11.51 1.54 -19.94
CA LEU A 805 -11.42 2.60 -20.96
C LEU A 805 -10.26 2.37 -21.94
N ALA A 806 -9.09 1.95 -21.45
CA ALA A 806 -7.95 1.61 -22.31
C ALA A 806 -8.27 0.44 -23.25
N ASN A 807 -8.93 -0.62 -22.75
CA ASN A 807 -9.37 -1.74 -23.58
C ASN A 807 -10.46 -1.32 -24.59
N LEU A 808 -11.43 -0.51 -24.16
CA LEU A 808 -12.47 0.02 -25.04
C LEU A 808 -11.85 0.83 -26.19
N ALA A 809 -10.94 1.75 -25.88
CA ALA A 809 -10.19 2.51 -26.88
C ALA A 809 -9.37 1.58 -27.80
N GLY A 810 -8.77 0.53 -27.24
CA GLY A 810 -8.05 -0.49 -28.00
C GLY A 810 -8.91 -1.23 -29.01
N PHE A 811 -10.10 -1.69 -28.61
CA PHE A 811 -11.02 -2.39 -29.53
C PHE A 811 -11.61 -1.46 -30.59
N LEU A 812 -11.97 -0.22 -30.22
CA LEU A 812 -12.42 0.79 -31.19
C LEU A 812 -11.32 1.11 -32.19
N GLY A 813 -10.11 1.38 -31.70
CA GLY A 813 -8.95 1.66 -32.53
C GLY A 813 -8.62 0.50 -33.46
N PHE A 814 -8.71 -0.74 -32.99
CA PHE A 814 -8.45 -1.91 -33.81
C PHE A 814 -9.55 -2.17 -34.84
N GLY A 815 -10.82 -1.97 -34.46
CA GLY A 815 -11.96 -2.10 -35.37
C GLY A 815 -11.87 -1.15 -36.55
N VAL A 816 -11.27 0.04 -36.36
CA VAL A 816 -10.97 1.03 -37.40
C VAL A 816 -9.67 0.72 -38.14
N SER A 817 -8.61 0.35 -37.42
CA SER A 817 -7.28 0.07 -37.97
C SER A 817 -6.73 -1.25 -37.44
N PRO A 818 -7.03 -2.38 -38.11
CA PRO A 818 -6.54 -3.70 -37.72
C PRO A 818 -5.04 -3.81 -37.95
N SER A 819 -4.24 -3.46 -36.94
CA SER A 819 -2.77 -3.46 -37.04
C SER A 819 -2.10 -4.01 -35.78
N LEU A 820 -0.87 -4.50 -35.95
CA LEU A 820 -0.03 -4.93 -34.84
C LEU A 820 0.29 -3.77 -33.88
N GLY A 821 0.48 -2.55 -34.40
CA GLY A 821 0.75 -1.38 -33.56
C GLY A 821 -0.38 -1.07 -32.58
N VAL A 822 -1.62 -1.09 -33.05
CA VAL A 822 -2.81 -0.83 -32.21
C VAL A 822 -2.99 -1.92 -31.15
N THR A 823 -2.89 -3.20 -31.54
CA THR A 823 -3.01 -4.31 -30.58
C THR A 823 -1.88 -4.33 -29.57
N THR A 824 -0.65 -3.99 -29.98
CA THR A 824 0.50 -3.86 -29.09
C THR A 824 0.27 -2.75 -28.07
N ALA A 825 -0.15 -1.56 -28.50
CA ALA A 825 -0.45 -0.45 -27.60
C ALA A 825 -1.59 -0.79 -26.62
N ALA A 826 -2.67 -1.40 -27.10
CA ALA A 826 -3.80 -1.81 -26.27
C ALA A 826 -3.43 -2.87 -25.23
N ASN A 827 -2.70 -3.92 -25.62
CA ASN A 827 -2.25 -4.97 -24.69
C ASN A 827 -1.20 -4.44 -23.71
N PHE A 828 -0.31 -3.55 -24.16
CA PHE A 828 0.67 -2.92 -23.30
C PHE A 828 -0.01 -2.06 -22.23
N ALA A 829 -0.94 -1.20 -22.62
CA ALA A 829 -1.71 -0.38 -21.69
C ALA A 829 -2.51 -1.23 -20.70
N ASP A 830 -3.10 -2.33 -21.19
CA ASP A 830 -3.82 -3.30 -20.36
C ASP A 830 -2.91 -4.00 -19.32
N GLY A 831 -1.78 -4.54 -19.75
CA GLY A 831 -0.80 -5.18 -18.86
C GLY A 831 -0.23 -4.20 -17.83
N TRP A 832 0.20 -3.03 -18.30
CA TRP A 832 0.81 -1.99 -17.50
C TRP A 832 -0.05 -1.58 -16.30
N GLN A 833 -1.33 -1.25 -16.54
CA GLN A 833 -2.22 -0.81 -15.47
C GLN A 833 -2.68 -1.93 -14.54
N ARG A 834 -2.91 -3.15 -15.08
CA ARG A 834 -3.42 -4.29 -14.30
C ARG A 834 -2.37 -4.72 -13.29
N HIS A 835 -1.11 -4.71 -13.69
CA HIS A 835 0.03 -4.97 -12.81
C HIS A 835 0.43 -3.76 -11.95
N GLY A 836 -0.12 -2.57 -12.23
CA GLY A 836 0.11 -1.32 -11.50
C GLY A 836 -1.07 -0.87 -10.63
N TRP A 837 -1.63 0.30 -10.93
CA TRP A 837 -2.63 0.97 -10.09
C TRP A 837 -4.01 0.28 -10.06
N PHE A 838 -4.41 -0.45 -11.11
CA PHE A 838 -5.73 -1.06 -11.16
C PHE A 838 -5.88 -2.12 -10.07
N LYS A 839 -4.85 -2.98 -9.91
CA LYS A 839 -4.80 -3.95 -8.82
C LYS A 839 -4.87 -3.27 -7.46
N ALA A 840 -4.10 -2.21 -7.25
CA ALA A 840 -4.11 -1.47 -5.98
C ALA A 840 -5.50 -0.86 -5.68
N ALA A 841 -6.13 -0.23 -6.67
CA ALA A 841 -7.49 0.32 -6.54
C ALA A 841 -8.51 -0.77 -6.18
N LYS A 842 -8.48 -1.89 -6.90
CA LYS A 842 -9.34 -3.05 -6.61
C LYS A 842 -9.11 -3.59 -5.20
N GLU A 843 -7.85 -3.75 -4.79
CA GLU A 843 -7.52 -4.25 -3.46
C GLU A 843 -8.02 -3.32 -2.35
N THR A 844 -7.96 -2.01 -2.55
CA THR A 844 -8.57 -1.03 -1.63
C THR A 844 -10.07 -1.22 -1.49
N THR A 845 -10.79 -1.64 -2.54
CA THR A 845 -12.23 -1.90 -2.42
C THR A 845 -12.57 -3.02 -1.45
N TYR A 846 -11.68 -3.98 -1.21
CA TYR A 846 -11.91 -5.01 -0.22
C TYR A 846 -11.93 -4.49 1.23
N THR A 847 -11.40 -3.29 1.49
CA THR A 847 -11.28 -2.74 2.85
C THR A 847 -12.62 -2.33 3.47
N VAL A 848 -13.68 -2.17 2.66
CA VAL A 848 -15.04 -1.84 3.11
C VAL A 848 -15.95 -3.07 3.25
N VAL A 849 -15.37 -4.27 3.20
CA VAL A 849 -16.06 -5.54 3.44
C VAL A 849 -15.64 -6.09 4.80
N ASP A 850 -16.58 -6.63 5.57
CA ASP A 850 -16.26 -7.30 6.83
C ASP A 850 -15.29 -8.47 6.60
N LYS A 851 -14.42 -8.73 7.58
CA LYS A 851 -13.31 -9.69 7.42
C LYS A 851 -13.77 -11.11 7.10
N ASP A 852 -14.90 -11.53 7.67
CA ASP A 852 -15.44 -12.88 7.51
C ASP A 852 -15.99 -13.10 6.10
N THR A 853 -16.80 -12.17 5.61
CA THR A 853 -17.30 -12.17 4.23
C THR A 853 -16.15 -12.01 3.24
N LEU A 854 -15.20 -11.13 3.53
CA LEU A 854 -14.05 -10.89 2.66
C LEU A 854 -13.22 -12.16 2.47
N TYR A 855 -12.94 -12.91 3.53
CA TYR A 855 -12.16 -14.15 3.45
C TYR A 855 -12.79 -15.16 2.47
N GLN A 856 -14.11 -15.36 2.56
CA GLN A 856 -14.82 -16.31 1.70
C GLN A 856 -15.01 -15.78 0.27
N VAL A 857 -15.41 -14.52 0.14
CA VAL A 857 -15.70 -13.88 -1.15
C VAL A 857 -14.43 -13.69 -1.97
N LYS A 858 -13.33 -13.21 -1.37
CA LYS A 858 -12.07 -13.02 -2.08
C LYS A 858 -11.53 -14.35 -2.62
N ALA A 859 -11.54 -15.39 -1.79
CA ALA A 859 -11.13 -16.74 -2.22
C ALA A 859 -12.02 -17.26 -3.36
N TYR A 860 -13.35 -17.10 -3.27
CA TYR A 860 -14.28 -17.51 -4.33
C TYR A 860 -14.05 -16.73 -5.64
N ILE A 861 -13.90 -15.42 -5.57
CA ILE A 861 -13.68 -14.56 -6.75
C ILE A 861 -12.34 -14.89 -7.42
N GLU A 862 -11.25 -14.97 -6.67
CA GLU A 862 -9.91 -15.23 -7.22
C GLU A 862 -9.74 -16.67 -7.73
N MET A 863 -10.39 -17.64 -7.08
CA MET A 863 -10.22 -19.05 -7.44
C MET A 863 -11.24 -19.52 -8.49
N PHE A 864 -12.52 -19.18 -8.34
CA PHE A 864 -13.57 -19.67 -9.24
C PHE A 864 -13.86 -18.67 -10.37
N VAL A 865 -14.23 -17.44 -10.03
CA VAL A 865 -14.73 -16.45 -11.01
C VAL A 865 -13.69 -16.16 -12.08
N TYR A 866 -12.41 -16.02 -11.70
CA TYR A 866 -11.32 -15.79 -12.63
C TYR A 866 -11.15 -16.93 -13.66
N ARG A 867 -11.26 -18.19 -13.24
CA ARG A 867 -11.15 -19.36 -14.15
C ARG A 867 -12.39 -19.50 -15.01
N PHE A 868 -13.56 -19.28 -14.42
CA PHE A 868 -14.83 -19.29 -15.13
C PHE A 868 -14.85 -18.24 -16.25
N ALA A 869 -14.41 -17.01 -15.96
CA ALA A 869 -14.28 -15.95 -16.96
C ALA A 869 -13.38 -16.36 -18.15
N ARG A 870 -12.25 -17.02 -17.89
CA ARG A 870 -11.37 -17.53 -18.96
C ARG A 870 -12.07 -18.59 -19.83
N GLY A 871 -12.83 -19.49 -19.22
CA GLY A 871 -13.63 -20.48 -19.96
C GLY A 871 -14.71 -19.83 -20.83
N VAL A 872 -15.41 -18.83 -20.31
CA VAL A 872 -16.41 -18.06 -21.06
C VAL A 872 -15.77 -17.29 -22.21
N ALA A 873 -14.61 -16.66 -22.02
CA ALA A 873 -13.87 -16.00 -23.10
C ALA A 873 -13.53 -16.99 -24.23
N GLY A 874 -13.07 -18.19 -23.88
CA GLY A 874 -12.83 -19.25 -24.85
C GLY A 874 -14.08 -19.70 -25.60
N LEU A 875 -15.22 -19.87 -24.94
CA LEU A 875 -16.49 -20.23 -25.59
C LEU A 875 -16.99 -19.13 -26.54
N LEU A 876 -16.92 -17.87 -26.11
CA LEU A 876 -17.33 -16.73 -26.93
C LEU A 876 -16.41 -16.55 -28.15
N LEU A 877 -15.09 -16.61 -27.95
CA LEU A 877 -14.15 -16.56 -29.06
C LEU A 877 -14.32 -17.76 -30.00
N LEU A 878 -14.64 -18.95 -29.48
CA LEU A 878 -14.91 -20.13 -30.31
C LEU A 878 -16.15 -19.92 -31.18
N LEU A 879 -17.25 -19.42 -30.59
CA LEU A 879 -18.48 -19.08 -31.30
C LEU A 879 -18.20 -18.05 -32.41
N MET A 880 -17.41 -17.02 -32.11
CA MET A 880 -17.09 -15.94 -33.06
C MET A 880 -16.14 -16.39 -34.17
N THR A 881 -15.05 -17.08 -33.84
CA THR A 881 -13.92 -17.28 -34.77
C THR A 881 -13.97 -18.60 -35.53
N ASN A 882 -14.70 -19.60 -35.03
CA ASN A 882 -14.76 -20.90 -35.69
C ASN A 882 -15.67 -20.83 -36.93
N GLN A 883 -15.17 -21.37 -38.04
CA GLN A 883 -15.87 -21.44 -39.34
C GLN A 883 -17.17 -22.25 -39.29
N ALA A 884 -17.28 -23.21 -38.36
CA ALA A 884 -18.51 -23.97 -38.15
C ALA A 884 -19.63 -23.16 -37.48
N PHE A 885 -19.31 -21.98 -36.93
CA PHE A 885 -20.25 -21.07 -36.29
C PHE A 885 -20.31 -19.74 -37.06
N LEU A 886 -19.73 -18.67 -36.52
CA LEU A 886 -19.80 -17.33 -37.14
C LEU A 886 -18.63 -17.04 -38.10
N GLY A 887 -17.48 -17.69 -37.93
CA GLY A 887 -16.31 -17.54 -38.82
C GLY A 887 -15.75 -16.11 -38.92
N TRP A 888 -15.97 -15.26 -37.91
CA TRP A 888 -15.59 -13.85 -37.91
C TRP A 888 -14.07 -13.65 -37.88
N GLY A 889 -13.60 -12.74 -38.73
CA GLY A 889 -12.22 -12.26 -38.72
C GLY A 889 -11.90 -11.33 -37.52
N PRO A 890 -10.61 -11.00 -37.30
CA PRO A 890 -10.18 -10.20 -36.15
C PRO A 890 -10.90 -8.86 -35.98
N ALA A 891 -11.18 -8.13 -37.07
CA ALA A 891 -11.87 -6.84 -36.99
C ALA A 891 -13.31 -6.96 -36.46
N ALA A 892 -14.05 -7.98 -36.89
CA ALA A 892 -15.40 -8.27 -36.40
C ALA A 892 -15.38 -8.71 -34.93
N VAL A 893 -14.39 -9.50 -34.52
CA VAL A 893 -14.18 -9.86 -33.09
C VAL A 893 -13.91 -8.61 -32.24
N ALA A 894 -13.15 -7.64 -32.74
CA ALA A 894 -12.89 -6.40 -32.02
C ALA A 894 -14.18 -5.57 -31.83
N TRP A 895 -14.99 -5.41 -32.89
CA TRP A 895 -16.30 -4.74 -32.77
C TRP A 895 -17.23 -5.47 -31.81
N ALA A 896 -17.25 -6.80 -31.83
CA ALA A 896 -18.01 -7.60 -30.88
C ALA A 896 -17.50 -7.51 -29.42
N SER A 897 -16.25 -7.08 -29.23
CA SER A 897 -15.64 -6.89 -27.91
C SER A 897 -15.93 -5.50 -27.31
N VAL A 898 -16.37 -4.53 -28.11
CA VAL A 898 -16.72 -3.17 -27.64
C VAL A 898 -17.83 -3.19 -26.58
N PRO A 899 -18.96 -3.92 -26.74
CA PRO A 899 -19.97 -4.03 -25.69
C PRO A 899 -19.45 -4.66 -24.40
N LEU A 900 -18.53 -5.63 -24.48
CA LEU A 900 -17.91 -6.27 -23.31
C LEU A 900 -17.02 -5.27 -22.54
N ALA A 901 -16.22 -4.48 -23.26
CA ALA A 901 -15.42 -3.42 -22.66
C ALA A 901 -16.29 -2.31 -22.06
N ALA A 902 -17.39 -1.92 -22.73
CA ALA A 902 -18.36 -0.97 -22.19
C ALA A 902 -19.07 -1.49 -20.93
N ALA A 903 -19.42 -2.78 -20.89
CA ALA A 903 -19.93 -3.43 -19.69
C ALA A 903 -18.91 -3.39 -18.54
N TRP A 904 -17.61 -3.51 -18.86
CA TRP A 904 -16.55 -3.39 -17.86
C TRP A 904 -16.39 -1.96 -17.35
N VAL A 905 -16.50 -0.94 -18.23
CA VAL A 905 -16.55 0.48 -17.82
C VAL A 905 -17.70 0.68 -16.84
N TRP A 906 -18.89 0.17 -17.17
CA TRP A 906 -20.07 0.29 -16.32
C TRP A 906 -19.91 -0.43 -14.98
N ALA A 907 -19.35 -1.64 -14.97
CA ALA A 907 -19.08 -2.40 -13.74
C ALA A 907 -18.08 -1.67 -12.84
N ALA A 908 -16.98 -1.13 -13.41
CA ALA A 908 -15.98 -0.36 -12.68
C ALA A 908 -16.55 0.95 -12.10
N TRP A 909 -17.38 1.64 -12.88
CA TRP A 909 -18.10 2.83 -12.42
C TRP A 909 -19.06 2.51 -11.27
N SER A 910 -19.84 1.43 -11.42
CA SER A 910 -20.79 0.96 -10.41
C SER A 910 -20.08 0.58 -9.13
N LEU A 911 -18.97 -0.16 -9.21
CA LEU A 911 -18.12 -0.50 -8.07
C LEU A 911 -17.57 0.76 -7.39
N GLY A 912 -17.08 1.73 -8.15
CA GLY A 912 -16.58 3.00 -7.61
C GLY A 912 -17.67 3.78 -6.85
N ARG A 913 -18.91 3.78 -7.35
CA ARG A 913 -20.06 4.40 -6.67
C ARG A 913 -20.43 3.68 -5.39
N GLU A 914 -20.56 2.36 -5.43
CA GLU A 914 -20.90 1.56 -4.26
C GLU A 914 -19.79 1.58 -3.19
N PHE A 915 -18.53 1.60 -3.61
CA PHE A 915 -17.39 1.81 -2.72
C PHE A 915 -17.50 3.15 -1.99
N LYS A 916 -17.72 4.26 -2.72
CA LYS A 916 -17.88 5.58 -2.11
C LYS A 916 -19.05 5.64 -1.13
N LYS A 917 -20.20 5.03 -1.47
CA LYS A 917 -21.37 4.96 -0.57
C LYS A 917 -21.04 4.25 0.74
N ARG A 918 -20.32 3.12 0.68
CA ARG A 918 -19.93 2.33 1.86
C ARG A 918 -18.81 2.98 2.67
N GLU A 919 -17.89 3.67 2.00
CA GLU A 919 -16.85 4.46 2.65
C GLU A 919 -17.44 5.65 3.41
N SER A 920 -18.49 6.28 2.87
CA SER A 920 -19.22 7.39 3.51
C SER A 920 -20.31 6.95 4.50
N ALA A 921 -20.66 5.67 4.55
CA ALA A 921 -21.68 5.18 5.48
C ALA A 921 -21.11 5.20 6.90
N PRO A 922 -21.88 5.64 7.92
CA PRO A 922 -21.47 5.48 9.31
C PRO A 922 -21.18 4.01 9.54
N LYS A 923 -19.95 3.69 9.96
CA LYS A 923 -19.62 2.31 10.33
C LYS A 923 -20.52 1.98 11.53
N GLY A 924 -21.52 1.14 11.28
CA GLY A 924 -22.45 0.68 12.31
C GLY A 924 -21.68 0.13 13.50
N VAL A 925 -22.16 0.53 14.68
CA VAL A 925 -21.73 0.19 16.04
C VAL A 925 -21.37 -1.28 16.20
#